data_AF-A0A3M6V8R7-F1
#
_entry.id   AF-A0A3M6V8R7-F1
#
_cell.length_a   1.000
_cell.length_b   1.000
_cell.length_c   1.000
_cell.angle_alpha   90.00
_cell.angle_beta   90.00
_cell.angle_gamma   90.00
#
_symmetry.space_group_name_H-M   'P 1'
#
loop_
_entity.id
_entity.type
_entity.pdbx_description
1 polymer ?
#
loop_
_entity_poly.entity_id
_entity_poly.type
_entity_poly.pdbx_seq_one_letter_code
_entity_poly.pdbx_strand_id
1 'polypeptide(L)'
;MMQLTGFADRVGAAVDGQDGASLAQMLSLTGGCAGVDMRLLTAQQVAQTCHNKLARFGVYAEVAAGIMQARKHLDAQIFADAYNAQISAVIKFMEVFREETNWVMPFLHVLFVDTRLLAARADQEASEKAGDEIHDSLRSAEQHLKKGFAMAANDRAPPEHNKKMGALFIVNQLFKIYFKLNMIHLCRNLIRAVEGPAFPKFELFNKSDKVTYQYYVGRISMFEDQYQKAETCLDYAWKHCHRGNVRNKRMILQFLVPVKLLLGVMPSPKLLSDFSLEEYTGLTDAIRGGNLHLFTEYLAQYQDKFIQQGVYLLIEKLRLLVLRNLFKKVYVLCELAFFEQNHQLQMQDFQLALHVATGNSMDTDEIECVLTNLIFKGYIKGYMSHTKKILVVSKTQPFPSIIHTIDVVITKLTFQASSARTKLSLSSTMVSIVSIKARQIFDSRGNPTVEVDLVTELGEYRAAVPSGASTGEFEALEMRDGGADYMGKGILNAVRNVNEIIAPALIGKDVTKQAELDRYMVETLDGTQNEWGWCKKKLGANAILGVSLVLCRGGAAAKKQPLWQYIADLAGNPTPCLPVPSFNIINGGSHAGNKLAMQEFMILPVGATSFTEAMKIGSEVYHNLKKVIKGRYGLDATAVGDEGGFAPNIQSNGEAIDLIEDAIKAAGYTNQVRLGMDVAASEFYTGATDARYNLDFKNENAPESEKISAEKLLEVYEGFIAKCAGSSRIVSIEDPFDQDDWESWMKITEKVGKDVQIVGDDLTVTNPTRVKKAIEQKACNALLLKVNQIGSITESIEAVTMAKKAGWAIMASHRSGETEDTFIADLAVGLSAGQIKTGAPCRSERLAKYNQLLRIEEEFGANARYAGEDFRDVEKLGKYSTF
;
A
#
# COMPACT_ATOMS: atom_id res chain seq x y z
N MET A 1 7.97 55.71 3.40
CA MET A 1 9.20 55.61 2.57
C MET A 1 10.47 55.70 3.39
N MET A 2 10.69 56.75 4.21
CA MET A 2 11.90 56.90 5.05
C MET A 2 12.16 55.71 5.99
N GLN A 3 11.12 55.17 6.63
CA GLN A 3 11.24 53.97 7.48
C GLN A 3 11.67 52.72 6.71
N LEU A 4 11.15 52.53 5.48
CA LEU A 4 11.52 51.40 4.61
C LEU A 4 12.96 51.52 4.12
N THR A 5 13.40 52.73 3.79
CA THR A 5 14.80 53.00 3.44
C THR A 5 15.73 52.68 4.61
N GLY A 6 15.44 53.19 5.80
CA GLY A 6 16.25 52.91 6.99
C GLY A 6 16.23 51.43 7.40
N PHE A 7 15.13 50.71 7.13
CA PHE A 7 15.07 49.26 7.28
C PHE A 7 16.02 48.55 6.30
N ALA A 8 15.97 48.90 5.01
CA ALA A 8 16.84 48.32 3.99
C ALA A 8 18.32 48.58 4.30
N ASP A 9 18.68 49.78 4.78
CA ASP A 9 20.06 50.10 5.17
C ASP A 9 20.55 49.18 6.31
N ARG A 10 19.71 48.89 7.31
CA ARG A 10 20.06 47.96 8.41
C ARG A 10 20.16 46.50 7.93
N VAL A 11 19.26 46.06 7.05
CA VAL A 11 19.35 44.73 6.42
C VAL A 11 20.67 44.60 5.67
N GLY A 12 21.06 45.63 4.92
CA GLY A 12 22.34 45.68 4.23
C GLY A 12 23.53 45.57 5.18
N ALA A 13 23.49 46.30 6.30
CA ALA A 13 24.54 46.22 7.32
C ALA A 13 24.67 44.80 7.94
N ALA A 14 23.55 44.11 8.17
CA ALA A 14 23.57 42.74 8.69
C ALA A 14 24.11 41.72 7.67
N VAL A 15 23.79 41.87 6.38
CA VAL A 15 24.36 41.02 5.32
C VAL A 15 25.86 41.26 5.17
N ASP A 16 26.30 42.53 5.15
CA ASP A 16 27.70 42.92 5.05
C ASP A 16 28.54 42.38 6.22
N GLY A 17 27.96 42.40 7.43
CA GLY A 17 28.58 41.87 8.65
C GLY A 17 28.40 40.37 8.88
N GLN A 18 27.72 39.64 7.99
CA GLN A 18 27.32 38.23 8.18
C GLN A 18 26.59 37.98 9.52
N ASP A 19 25.80 38.95 9.97
CA ASP A 19 25.03 38.86 11.22
C ASP A 19 23.65 38.26 10.96
N GLY A 20 23.60 36.94 10.92
CA GLY A 20 22.36 36.21 10.66
C GLY A 20 21.30 36.37 11.74
N ALA A 21 21.69 36.67 12.99
CA ALA A 21 20.73 36.88 14.08
C ALA A 21 19.98 38.20 13.91
N SER A 22 20.70 39.29 13.63
CA SER A 22 20.08 40.58 13.30
C SER A 22 19.25 40.49 12.03
N LEU A 23 19.75 39.78 11.01
CA LEU A 23 19.01 39.56 9.76
C LEU A 23 17.69 38.81 10.01
N ALA A 24 17.71 37.75 10.81
CA ALA A 24 16.53 36.98 11.21
C ALA A 24 15.51 37.82 11.97
N GLN A 25 15.97 38.65 12.92
CA GLN A 25 15.10 39.52 13.69
C GLN A 25 14.41 40.56 12.81
N MET A 26 15.16 41.18 11.88
CA MET A 26 14.65 42.21 10.99
C MET A 26 13.67 41.65 9.96
N LEU A 27 13.98 40.51 9.34
CA LEU A 27 13.19 39.92 8.26
C LEU A 27 12.10 38.94 8.74
N SER A 28 11.82 38.87 10.04
CA SER A 28 10.67 38.10 10.54
C SER A 28 9.36 38.81 10.23
N LEU A 29 8.41 38.09 9.62
CA LEU A 29 7.06 38.60 9.34
C LEU A 29 6.30 38.94 10.62
N THR A 30 6.54 38.23 11.72
CA THR A 30 5.90 38.46 13.02
C THR A 30 6.67 39.41 13.95
N GLY A 31 7.85 39.86 13.53
CA GLY A 31 8.78 40.67 14.32
C GLY A 31 9.20 41.93 13.60
N GLY A 32 10.48 42.02 13.18
CA GLY A 32 11.10 43.24 12.69
C GLY A 32 10.40 43.91 11.49
N CYS A 33 9.79 43.15 10.58
CA CYS A 33 9.04 43.71 9.46
C CYS A 33 7.76 44.44 9.92
N ALA A 34 7.15 44.03 11.03
CA ALA A 34 5.92 44.64 11.54
C ALA A 34 6.12 46.08 12.06
N GLY A 35 7.36 46.49 12.30
CA GLY A 35 7.71 47.84 12.74
C GLY A 35 7.79 48.89 11.63
N VAL A 36 7.57 48.52 10.36
CA VAL A 36 7.67 49.44 9.21
C VAL A 36 6.28 49.72 8.64
N ASP A 37 5.81 50.97 8.70
CA ASP A 37 4.50 51.33 8.13
C ASP A 37 4.60 51.44 6.60
N MET A 38 3.91 50.53 5.91
CA MET A 38 3.86 50.42 4.45
C MET A 38 2.45 50.58 3.87
N ARG A 39 1.48 51.04 4.67
CA ARG A 39 0.07 51.14 4.25
C ARG A 39 -0.12 52.04 3.03
N LEU A 40 0.65 53.14 2.95
CA LEU A 40 0.58 54.13 1.86
C LEU A 40 1.46 53.81 0.64
N LEU A 41 2.18 52.67 0.62
CA LEU A 41 3.07 52.28 -0.48
C LEU A 41 2.47 51.11 -1.24
N THR A 42 2.62 51.02 -2.57
CA THR A 42 2.24 49.81 -3.33
C THR A 42 3.27 48.69 -3.13
N ALA A 43 2.89 47.43 -3.39
CA ALA A 43 3.83 46.29 -3.31
C ALA A 43 5.03 46.46 -4.26
N GLN A 44 4.82 47.09 -5.41
CA GLN A 44 5.87 47.42 -6.36
C GLN A 44 6.81 48.52 -5.82
N GLN A 45 6.28 49.57 -5.19
CA GLN A 45 7.09 50.61 -4.55
C GLN A 45 7.94 50.05 -3.39
N VAL A 46 7.39 49.09 -2.64
CA VAL A 46 8.13 48.40 -1.56
C VAL A 46 9.31 47.61 -2.13
N ALA A 47 9.08 46.78 -3.15
CA ALA A 47 10.14 46.00 -3.79
C ALA A 47 11.20 46.89 -4.44
N GLN A 48 10.80 47.91 -5.20
CA GLN A 48 11.74 48.81 -5.86
C GLN A 48 12.65 49.54 -4.86
N THR A 49 12.10 49.95 -3.70
CA THR A 49 12.89 50.58 -2.64
C THR A 49 13.94 49.62 -2.09
N CYS A 50 13.56 48.37 -1.83
CA CYS A 50 14.49 47.34 -1.34
C CYS A 50 15.56 47.01 -2.39
N HIS A 51 15.17 46.80 -3.65
CA HIS A 51 16.10 46.55 -4.76
C HIS A 51 17.12 47.69 -4.93
N ASN A 52 16.67 48.94 -4.94
CA ASN A 52 17.56 50.08 -5.12
C ASN A 52 18.54 50.24 -3.96
N LYS A 53 18.09 50.02 -2.72
CA LYS A 53 18.91 50.21 -1.52
C LYS A 53 19.87 49.06 -1.26
N LEU A 54 19.48 47.84 -1.61
CA LEU A 54 20.26 46.63 -1.41
C LEU A 54 20.95 46.14 -2.67
N ALA A 55 20.96 46.90 -3.76
CA ALA A 55 21.47 46.48 -5.07
C ALA A 55 22.86 45.83 -5.02
N ARG A 56 23.76 46.34 -4.15
CA ARG A 56 25.11 45.80 -3.96
C ARG A 56 25.17 44.40 -3.32
N PHE A 57 24.08 43.94 -2.72
CA PHE A 57 23.96 42.64 -2.04
C PHE A 57 23.25 41.58 -2.87
N GLY A 58 23.04 41.84 -4.18
CA GLY A 58 22.53 40.86 -5.14
C GLY A 58 21.22 40.19 -4.68
N VAL A 59 21.24 38.86 -4.56
CA VAL A 59 20.08 38.03 -4.22
C VAL A 59 19.42 38.46 -2.90
N TYR A 60 20.17 38.98 -1.93
CA TYR A 60 19.59 39.47 -0.66
C TYR A 60 18.66 40.67 -0.84
N ALA A 61 18.83 41.45 -1.92
CA ALA A 61 17.90 42.51 -2.28
C ALA A 61 16.53 41.95 -2.67
N GLU A 62 16.52 40.86 -3.45
CA GLU A 62 15.31 40.16 -3.88
C GLU A 62 14.61 39.47 -2.71
N VAL A 63 15.39 38.84 -1.81
CA VAL A 63 14.87 38.21 -0.58
C VAL A 63 14.20 39.26 0.32
N ALA A 64 14.86 40.39 0.57
CA ALA A 64 14.29 41.45 1.40
C ALA A 64 13.05 42.08 0.75
N ALA A 65 13.07 42.27 -0.57
CA ALA A 65 11.92 42.78 -1.32
C ALA A 65 10.71 41.83 -1.20
N GLY A 66 10.90 40.53 -1.42
CA GLY A 66 9.83 39.54 -1.33
C GLY A 66 9.24 39.41 0.08
N ILE A 67 10.07 39.45 1.12
CA ILE A 67 9.60 39.42 2.52
C ILE A 67 8.81 40.68 2.87
N MET A 68 9.26 41.86 2.43
CA MET A 68 8.54 43.10 2.70
C MET A 68 7.22 43.19 1.91
N GLN A 69 7.17 42.62 0.70
CA GLN A 69 5.92 42.42 -0.03
C GLN A 69 4.99 41.46 0.72
N ALA A 70 5.51 40.32 1.19
CA ALA A 70 4.74 39.36 1.98
C ALA A 70 4.15 40.01 3.24
N ARG A 71 4.94 40.83 3.96
CA ARG A 71 4.46 41.59 5.12
C ARG A 71 3.35 42.55 4.72
N LYS A 72 3.49 43.29 3.62
CA LYS A 72 2.45 44.20 3.13
C LYS A 72 1.13 43.48 2.85
N HIS A 73 1.16 42.34 2.16
CA HIS A 73 -0.04 41.55 1.89
C HIS A 73 -0.62 40.95 3.18
N LEU A 74 0.23 40.54 4.11
CA LEU A 74 -0.17 40.06 5.43
C LEU A 74 -0.88 41.15 6.25
N ASP A 75 -0.40 42.39 6.22
CA ASP A 75 -1.06 43.55 6.84
C ASP A 75 -2.44 43.83 6.22
N ALA A 76 -2.60 43.56 4.93
CA ALA A 76 -3.87 43.65 4.21
C ALA A 76 -4.77 42.42 4.38
N GLN A 77 -4.34 41.40 5.15
CA GLN A 77 -5.04 40.12 5.32
C GLN A 77 -5.30 39.35 4.02
N ILE A 78 -4.40 39.47 3.03
CA ILE A 78 -4.44 38.72 1.77
C ILE A 78 -3.39 37.60 1.86
N PHE A 79 -3.77 36.42 2.39
CA PHE A 79 -2.79 35.41 2.76
C PHE A 79 -2.19 34.68 1.55
N ALA A 80 -2.97 34.48 0.49
CA ALA A 80 -2.48 33.88 -0.76
C ALA A 80 -1.33 34.69 -1.39
N ASP A 81 -1.53 36.00 -1.57
CA ASP A 81 -0.49 36.89 -2.12
C ASP A 81 0.70 37.02 -1.18
N ALA A 82 0.44 37.06 0.14
CA ALA A 82 1.50 37.07 1.13
C ALA A 82 2.36 35.79 1.03
N TYR A 83 1.73 34.63 0.88
CA TYR A 83 2.43 33.35 0.69
C TYR A 83 3.23 33.34 -0.61
N ASN A 84 2.67 33.81 -1.72
CA ASN A 84 3.36 33.88 -3.01
C ASN A 84 4.61 34.77 -2.96
N ALA A 85 4.53 35.92 -2.29
CA ALA A 85 5.68 36.79 -2.08
C ALA A 85 6.74 36.13 -1.15
N GLN A 86 6.28 35.47 -0.09
CA GLN A 86 7.16 34.76 0.85
C GLN A 86 7.89 33.58 0.20
N ILE A 87 7.19 32.77 -0.61
CA ILE A 87 7.80 31.61 -1.26
C ILE A 87 8.76 32.03 -2.37
N SER A 88 8.47 33.15 -3.05
CA SER A 88 9.42 33.77 -3.99
C SER A 88 10.73 34.16 -3.28
N ALA A 89 10.64 34.80 -2.10
CA ALA A 89 11.81 35.10 -1.28
C ALA A 89 12.55 33.83 -0.82
N VAL A 90 11.84 32.76 -0.48
CA VAL A 90 12.45 31.46 -0.14
C VAL A 90 13.22 30.90 -1.33
N ILE A 91 12.62 30.87 -2.53
CA ILE A 91 13.25 30.36 -3.75
C ILE A 91 14.57 31.09 -4.00
N LYS A 92 14.55 32.42 -3.89
CA LYS A 92 15.75 33.26 -4.05
C LYS A 92 16.79 33.00 -2.97
N PHE A 93 16.39 32.95 -1.72
CA PHE A 93 17.32 32.63 -0.63
C PHE A 93 17.97 31.25 -0.81
N MET A 94 17.25 30.26 -1.34
CA MET A 94 17.79 28.93 -1.62
C MET A 94 18.88 28.91 -2.70
N GLU A 95 18.99 29.95 -3.54
CA GLU A 95 20.07 30.09 -4.52
C GLU A 95 21.42 30.32 -3.82
N VAL A 96 21.45 31.22 -2.83
CA VAL A 96 22.66 31.55 -2.06
C VAL A 96 22.91 30.63 -0.87
N PHE A 97 21.87 30.01 -0.31
CA PHE A 97 21.99 29.12 0.87
C PHE A 97 22.99 27.97 0.69
N ARG A 98 23.26 27.56 -0.56
CA ARG A 98 24.25 26.52 -0.86
C ARG A 98 25.67 26.99 -0.50
N GLU A 99 25.99 28.21 -0.89
CA GLU A 99 27.35 28.77 -0.91
C GLU A 99 27.69 29.44 0.42
N GLU A 100 26.68 29.94 1.12
CA GLU A 100 26.83 30.57 2.43
C GLU A 100 27.22 29.58 3.53
N THR A 101 27.97 30.07 4.53
CA THR A 101 28.29 29.28 5.74
C THR A 101 27.12 29.30 6.73
N ASN A 102 27.31 28.74 7.92
CA ASN A 102 26.28 28.63 8.94
C ASN A 102 25.76 29.97 9.51
N TRP A 103 26.37 31.12 9.18
CA TRP A 103 25.89 32.43 9.64
C TRP A 103 24.44 32.69 9.24
N VAL A 104 23.97 32.15 8.11
CA VAL A 104 22.58 32.35 7.63
C VAL A 104 21.53 31.47 8.34
N MET A 105 21.94 30.52 9.19
CA MET A 105 21.03 29.56 9.82
C MET A 105 19.93 30.21 10.67
N PRO A 106 20.19 31.25 11.50
CA PRO A 106 19.13 31.93 12.23
C PRO A 106 18.07 32.53 11.31
N PHE A 107 18.47 33.06 10.16
CA PHE A 107 17.54 33.62 9.18
C PHE A 107 16.72 32.53 8.48
N LEU A 108 17.35 31.42 8.07
CA LEU A 108 16.64 30.25 7.53
C LEU A 108 15.54 29.77 8.50
N HIS A 109 15.82 29.75 9.80
CA HIS A 109 14.86 29.28 10.79
C HIS A 109 13.59 30.13 10.80
N VAL A 110 13.75 31.45 10.80
CA VAL A 110 12.62 32.40 10.73
C VAL A 110 11.90 32.25 9.39
N LEU A 111 12.65 32.22 8.28
CA LEU A 111 12.10 32.12 6.93
C LEU A 111 11.21 30.88 6.78
N PHE A 112 11.65 29.72 7.28
CA PHE A 112 10.89 28.47 7.18
C PHE A 112 9.68 28.41 8.13
N VAL A 113 9.78 29.03 9.31
CA VAL A 113 8.63 29.16 10.22
C VAL A 113 7.56 30.03 9.61
N ASP A 114 7.94 31.21 9.11
CA ASP A 114 7.03 32.18 8.51
C ASP A 114 6.38 31.60 7.26
N THR A 115 7.15 30.93 6.40
CA THR A 115 6.63 30.22 5.21
C THR A 115 5.58 29.17 5.59
N ARG A 116 5.87 28.31 6.58
CA ARG A 116 4.91 27.28 7.02
C ARG A 116 3.65 27.88 7.62
N LEU A 117 3.77 28.92 8.45
CA LEU A 117 2.63 29.56 9.10
C LEU A 117 1.75 30.28 8.07
N LEU A 118 2.37 30.93 7.10
CA LEU A 118 1.66 31.66 6.05
C LEU A 118 0.98 30.71 5.06
N ALA A 119 1.66 29.63 4.68
CA ALA A 119 1.07 28.55 3.89
C ALA A 119 -0.20 28.00 4.54
N ALA A 120 -0.15 27.71 5.84
CA ALA A 120 -1.31 27.20 6.58
C ALA A 120 -2.49 28.19 6.61
N ARG A 121 -2.21 29.51 6.64
CA ARG A 121 -3.25 30.55 6.59
C ARG A 121 -3.81 30.74 5.18
N ALA A 122 -2.97 30.69 4.16
CA ALA A 122 -3.39 30.77 2.76
C ALA A 122 -4.29 29.59 2.39
N ASP A 123 -3.92 28.38 2.81
CA ASP A 123 -4.72 27.18 2.62
C ASP A 123 -6.04 27.23 3.41
N GLN A 124 -6.04 27.79 4.62
CA GLN A 124 -7.27 28.02 5.38
C GLN A 124 -8.20 29.01 4.66
N GLU A 125 -7.67 30.15 4.20
CA GLU A 125 -8.43 31.15 3.43
C GLU A 125 -9.02 30.54 2.15
N ALA A 126 -8.22 29.74 1.44
CA ALA A 126 -8.66 29.04 0.24
C ALA A 126 -9.76 28.02 0.55
N SER A 127 -9.59 27.23 1.62
CA SER A 127 -10.56 26.21 2.04
C SER A 127 -11.90 26.85 2.42
N GLU A 128 -11.87 27.96 3.17
CA GLU A 128 -13.06 28.72 3.55
C GLU A 128 -13.81 29.29 2.34
N LYS A 129 -13.09 29.73 1.30
CA LYS A 129 -13.69 30.23 0.05
C LYS A 129 -14.25 29.12 -0.83
N ALA A 130 -13.61 27.95 -0.87
CA ALA A 130 -13.99 26.84 -1.73
C ALA A 130 -15.06 25.94 -1.10
N GLY A 131 -15.20 25.93 0.23
CA GLY A 131 -16.05 24.99 0.95
C GLY A 131 -15.49 23.57 1.01
N ASP A 132 -14.20 23.38 0.73
CA ASP A 132 -13.49 22.09 0.72
C ASP A 132 -12.08 22.25 1.30
N GLU A 133 -11.42 21.15 1.71
CA GLU A 133 -10.06 21.18 2.26
C GLU A 133 -9.00 21.39 1.14
N ILE A 134 -8.40 22.58 1.12
CA ILE A 134 -7.31 22.95 0.19
C ILE A 134 -5.96 22.94 0.91
N HIS A 135 -4.93 22.40 0.26
CA HIS A 135 -3.60 22.18 0.85
C HIS A 135 -2.42 22.55 -0.07
N ASP A 136 -2.65 23.35 -1.12
CA ASP A 136 -1.66 23.63 -2.15
C ASP A 136 -0.44 24.39 -1.62
N SER A 137 -0.66 25.37 -0.75
CA SER A 137 0.40 26.21 -0.18
C SER A 137 1.28 25.40 0.77
N LEU A 138 0.70 24.55 1.61
CA LEU A 138 1.46 23.67 2.50
C LEU A 138 2.27 22.63 1.71
N ARG A 139 1.72 22.09 0.62
CA ARG A 139 2.46 21.19 -0.30
C ARG A 139 3.60 21.92 -1.00
N SER A 140 3.40 23.15 -1.42
CA SER A 140 4.47 23.99 -1.99
C SER A 140 5.57 24.26 -0.93
N ALA A 141 5.20 24.67 0.28
CA ALA A 141 6.15 24.92 1.37
C ALA A 141 6.96 23.67 1.72
N GLU A 142 6.32 22.50 1.74
CA GLU A 142 6.98 21.20 1.95
C GLU A 142 8.17 20.99 1.02
N GLN A 143 7.98 21.21 -0.28
CA GLN A 143 8.99 20.97 -1.31
C GLN A 143 10.25 21.82 -1.06
N HIS A 144 10.06 23.09 -0.72
CA HIS A 144 11.16 24.03 -0.48
C HIS A 144 11.87 23.75 0.85
N LEU A 145 11.13 23.45 1.92
CA LEU A 145 11.72 23.06 3.21
C LEU A 145 12.52 21.76 3.08
N LYS A 146 12.02 20.79 2.30
CA LYS A 146 12.72 19.53 2.03
C LYS A 146 14.02 19.74 1.24
N LYS A 147 14.03 20.67 0.28
CA LYS A 147 15.27 21.09 -0.41
C LYS A 147 16.27 21.70 0.57
N GLY A 148 15.81 22.56 1.48
CA GLY A 148 16.64 23.12 2.56
C GLY A 148 17.21 22.06 3.49
N PHE A 149 16.41 21.07 3.89
CA PHE A 149 16.88 19.92 4.67
C PHE A 149 17.98 19.16 3.94
N ALA A 150 17.78 18.83 2.66
CA ALA A 150 18.79 18.11 1.87
C ALA A 150 20.10 18.88 1.77
N MET A 151 20.06 20.21 1.63
CA MET A 151 21.26 21.05 1.58
C MET A 151 21.96 21.13 2.93
N ALA A 152 21.22 21.30 4.02
CA ALA A 152 21.79 21.37 5.38
C ALA A 152 22.37 20.03 5.84
N ALA A 153 21.65 18.92 5.64
CA ALA A 153 22.07 17.59 6.09
C ALA A 153 23.30 17.07 5.34
N ASN A 154 23.45 17.43 4.06
CA ASN A 154 24.57 17.02 3.21
C ASN A 154 25.70 18.05 3.14
N ASP A 155 25.67 19.11 3.94
CA ASP A 155 26.73 20.12 3.97
C ASP A 155 28.06 19.48 4.43
N ARG A 156 29.11 19.66 3.63
CA ARG A 156 30.44 19.07 3.86
C ARG A 156 31.46 20.08 4.38
N ALA A 157 31.04 21.31 4.65
CA ALA A 157 31.92 22.30 5.26
C ALA A 157 32.46 21.83 6.62
N PRO A 158 33.59 22.39 7.09
CA PRO A 158 34.11 22.13 8.42
C PRO A 158 33.08 22.36 9.54
N PRO A 159 33.15 21.65 10.69
CA PRO A 159 32.20 21.75 11.80
C PRO A 159 31.83 23.17 12.24
N GLU A 160 32.80 24.07 12.24
CA GLU A 160 32.66 25.48 12.62
C GLU A 160 31.85 26.32 11.61
N HIS A 161 31.71 25.87 10.36
CA HIS A 161 31.06 26.61 9.27
C HIS A 161 29.86 25.88 8.65
N ASN A 162 29.61 24.61 9.00
CA ASN A 162 28.59 23.82 8.34
C ASN A 162 27.17 24.03 8.87
N LYS A 163 26.20 23.74 8.01
CA LYS A 163 24.77 23.95 8.25
C LYS A 163 24.07 22.75 8.88
N LYS A 164 24.79 21.65 9.17
CA LYS A 164 24.19 20.38 9.64
C LYS A 164 23.42 20.52 10.95
N MET A 165 23.87 21.41 11.84
CA MET A 165 23.20 21.68 13.11
C MET A 165 21.80 22.29 12.96
N GLY A 166 21.49 22.85 11.79
CA GLY A 166 20.16 23.33 11.43
C GLY A 166 19.20 22.26 10.92
N ALA A 167 19.70 21.09 10.52
CA ALA A 167 18.88 20.09 9.82
C ALA A 167 17.73 19.55 10.70
N LEU A 168 17.95 19.37 12.01
CA LEU A 168 16.91 18.91 12.93
C LEU A 168 15.76 19.91 13.08
N PHE A 169 16.06 21.21 13.05
CA PHE A 169 15.04 22.26 13.05
C PHE A 169 14.15 22.16 11.80
N ILE A 170 14.74 21.95 10.63
CA ILE A 170 14.00 21.82 9.36
C ILE A 170 13.11 20.58 9.40
N VAL A 171 13.62 19.44 9.90
CA VAL A 171 12.83 18.23 10.15
C VAL A 171 11.62 18.52 11.03
N ASN A 172 11.79 19.30 12.10
CA ASN A 172 10.69 19.69 12.98
C ASN A 172 9.63 20.55 12.27
N GLN A 173 10.01 21.38 11.30
CA GLN A 173 9.03 22.12 10.48
C GLN A 173 8.32 21.19 9.48
N LEU A 174 9.04 20.25 8.86
CA LEU A 174 8.46 19.26 7.97
C LEU A 174 7.47 18.34 8.70
N PHE A 175 7.77 17.89 9.92
CA PHE A 175 6.82 17.15 10.74
C PHE A 175 5.53 17.93 10.99
N LYS A 176 5.61 19.23 11.28
CA LYS A 176 4.42 20.07 11.44
C LYS A 176 3.57 20.13 10.16
N ILE A 177 4.20 20.16 8.99
CA ILE A 177 3.50 20.12 7.70
C ILE A 177 2.87 18.75 7.47
N TYR A 178 3.63 17.67 7.58
CA TYR A 178 3.11 16.32 7.32
C TYR A 178 1.97 15.91 8.24
N PHE A 179 2.00 16.33 9.51
CA PHE A 179 0.88 16.11 10.41
C PHE A 179 -0.36 16.95 10.03
N LYS A 180 -0.19 18.14 9.46
CA LYS A 180 -1.29 18.98 8.99
C LYS A 180 -1.90 18.44 7.70
N LEU A 181 -1.08 17.82 6.83
CA LEU A 181 -1.49 17.21 5.56
C LEU A 181 -1.96 15.75 5.70
N ASN A 182 -1.98 15.18 6.91
CA ASN A 182 -2.21 13.75 7.15
C ASN A 182 -1.24 12.81 6.37
N MET A 183 -0.01 13.26 6.10
CA MET A 183 1.03 12.53 5.36
C MET A 183 2.09 11.92 6.29
N ILE A 184 1.65 11.28 7.38
CA ILE A 184 2.52 10.79 8.46
C ILE A 184 3.58 9.78 7.95
N HIS A 185 3.25 8.99 6.92
CA HIS A 185 4.15 8.01 6.31
C HIS A 185 5.46 8.63 5.77
N LEU A 186 5.45 9.90 5.35
CA LEU A 186 6.65 10.60 4.87
C LEU A 186 7.64 10.93 5.98
N CYS A 187 7.18 11.00 7.24
CA CYS A 187 8.04 11.26 8.39
C CYS A 187 9.10 10.16 8.58
N ARG A 188 8.84 8.91 8.18
CA ARG A 188 9.79 7.79 8.32
C ARG A 188 11.11 8.06 7.63
N ASN A 189 11.08 8.69 6.45
CA ASN A 189 12.29 9.00 5.69
C ASN A 189 13.15 10.04 6.42
N LEU A 190 12.52 11.03 7.07
CA LEU A 190 13.22 12.01 7.89
C LEU A 190 13.77 11.39 9.18
N ILE A 191 13.02 10.50 9.82
CA ILE A 191 13.48 9.77 11.00
C ILE A 191 14.73 8.95 10.67
N ARG A 192 14.69 8.15 9.60
CA ARG A 192 15.85 7.37 9.12
C ARG A 192 17.05 8.24 8.80
N ALA A 193 16.83 9.42 8.21
CA ALA A 193 17.91 10.34 7.91
C ALA A 193 18.56 10.91 9.18
N VAL A 194 17.78 11.21 10.23
CA VAL A 194 18.27 11.70 11.52
C VAL A 194 18.93 10.61 12.37
N GLU A 195 18.39 9.38 12.34
CA GLU A 195 18.94 8.21 13.04
C GLU A 195 20.16 7.61 12.30
N GLY A 196 20.44 8.04 11.08
CA GLY A 196 21.53 7.55 10.25
C GLY A 196 22.93 7.99 10.72
N PRO A 197 23.97 7.19 10.43
CA PRO A 197 25.33 7.45 10.94
C PRO A 197 26.00 8.71 10.37
N ALA A 198 25.51 9.23 9.23
CA ALA A 198 26.02 10.44 8.60
C ALA A 198 25.44 11.75 9.21
N PHE A 199 24.41 11.62 10.04
CA PHE A 199 23.77 12.74 10.72
C PHE A 199 24.55 13.12 11.99
N PRO A 200 24.60 14.41 12.39
CA PRO A 200 25.24 14.79 13.65
C PRO A 200 24.63 14.03 14.83
N LYS A 201 25.45 13.72 15.83
CA LYS A 201 24.99 13.07 17.07
C LYS A 201 23.83 13.86 17.68
N PHE A 202 22.75 13.15 18.02
CA PHE A 202 21.50 13.75 18.46
C PHE A 202 21.70 14.68 19.67
N GLU A 203 22.65 14.37 20.55
CA GLU A 203 22.95 15.14 21.76
C GLU A 203 23.40 16.57 21.48
N LEU A 204 24.05 16.80 20.32
CA LEU A 204 24.62 18.09 19.92
C LEU A 204 23.56 19.14 19.58
N PHE A 205 22.34 18.73 19.26
CA PHE A 205 21.27 19.66 18.88
C PHE A 205 20.68 20.40 20.07
N ASN A 206 20.09 21.56 19.76
CA ASN A 206 19.38 22.39 20.73
C ASN A 206 18.28 21.59 21.45
N LYS A 207 18.16 21.83 22.76
CA LYS A 207 17.19 21.13 23.61
C LYS A 207 15.75 21.27 23.10
N SER A 208 15.36 22.45 22.62
CA SER A 208 14.04 22.72 22.04
C SER A 208 13.75 21.89 20.79
N ASP A 209 14.73 21.71 19.92
CA ASP A 209 14.58 20.92 18.70
C ASP A 209 14.49 19.43 19.02
N LYS A 210 15.31 18.95 19.97
CA LYS A 210 15.24 17.57 20.46
C LYS A 210 13.88 17.25 21.08
N VAL A 211 13.32 18.17 21.88
CA VAL A 211 11.98 18.00 22.48
C VAL A 211 10.90 17.92 21.39
N THR A 212 10.96 18.81 20.38
CA THR A 212 9.98 18.82 19.29
C THR A 212 10.07 17.55 18.44
N TYR A 213 11.29 17.12 18.11
CA TYR A 213 11.53 15.91 17.33
C TYR A 213 10.97 14.68 18.06
N GLN A 214 11.34 14.51 19.33
CA GLN A 214 10.91 13.37 20.14
C GLN A 214 9.39 13.36 20.37
N TYR A 215 8.75 14.53 20.48
CA TYR A 215 7.29 14.62 20.52
C TYR A 215 6.65 14.05 19.25
N TYR A 216 7.14 14.41 18.07
CA TYR A 216 6.57 13.91 16.80
C TYR A 216 6.92 12.43 16.55
N VAL A 217 8.16 12.01 16.79
CA VAL A 217 8.54 10.58 16.69
C VAL A 217 7.68 9.73 17.62
N GLY A 218 7.47 10.19 18.85
CA GLY A 218 6.62 9.49 19.81
C GLY A 218 5.17 9.35 19.33
N ARG A 219 4.60 10.39 18.72
CA ARG A 219 3.26 10.31 18.10
C ARG A 219 3.21 9.37 16.90
N ILE A 220 4.24 9.36 16.06
CA ILE A 220 4.34 8.45 14.91
C ILE A 220 4.39 7.00 15.42
N SER A 221 5.29 6.70 16.36
CA SER A 221 5.40 5.37 16.97
C SER A 221 4.11 4.93 17.65
N MET A 222 3.35 5.86 18.24
CA MET A 222 2.03 5.58 18.81
C MET A 222 1.03 5.12 17.73
N PHE A 223 0.99 5.79 16.58
CA PHE A 223 0.11 5.39 15.45
C PHE A 223 0.54 4.09 14.78
N GLU A 224 1.80 3.71 14.90
CA GLU A 224 2.36 2.45 14.39
C GLU A 224 2.32 1.31 15.43
N ASP A 225 1.56 1.48 16.52
CA ASP A 225 1.43 0.53 17.62
C ASP A 225 2.76 0.15 18.31
N GLN A 226 3.80 0.98 18.18
CA GLN A 226 5.10 0.84 18.85
C GLN A 226 5.10 1.58 20.20
N TYR A 227 4.27 1.13 21.14
CA TYR A 227 3.99 1.87 22.38
C TYR A 227 5.21 2.11 23.28
N GLN A 228 6.17 1.18 23.34
CA GLN A 228 7.41 1.38 24.12
C GLN A 228 8.28 2.49 23.55
N LYS A 229 8.45 2.52 22.21
CA LYS A 229 9.18 3.60 21.53
C LYS A 229 8.45 4.92 21.71
N ALA A 230 7.12 4.90 21.54
CA ALA A 230 6.27 6.07 21.77
C ALA A 230 6.43 6.64 23.19
N GLU A 231 6.40 5.78 24.21
CA GLU A 231 6.57 6.16 25.61
C GLU A 231 7.95 6.77 25.86
N THR A 232 9.01 6.12 25.38
CA THR A 232 10.39 6.61 25.51
C THR A 232 10.56 8.01 24.93
N CYS A 233 10.06 8.22 23.70
CA CYS A 233 10.16 9.50 23.00
C CYS A 233 9.31 10.60 23.66
N LEU A 234 8.05 10.31 23.99
CA LEU A 234 7.15 11.27 24.62
C LEU A 234 7.56 11.62 26.05
N ASP A 235 8.08 10.65 26.81
CA ASP A 235 8.62 10.86 28.16
C ASP A 235 9.89 11.72 28.13
N TYR A 236 10.78 11.49 27.14
CA TYR A 236 11.90 12.39 26.90
C TYR A 236 11.42 13.82 26.61
N ALA A 237 10.45 13.98 25.71
CA ALA A 237 9.90 15.29 25.37
C ALA A 237 9.30 15.97 26.60
N TRP A 238 8.55 15.22 27.42
CA TRP A 238 7.94 15.70 28.66
C TRP A 238 8.96 16.20 29.69
N LYS A 239 9.97 15.38 29.99
CA LYS A 239 11.02 15.69 30.99
C LYS A 239 11.88 16.87 30.58
N HIS A 240 12.14 17.01 29.27
CA HIS A 240 13.01 18.04 28.74
C HIS A 240 12.26 19.31 28.28
N CYS A 241 10.93 19.29 28.21
CA CYS A 241 10.13 20.48 27.98
C CYS A 241 10.30 21.47 29.14
N HIS A 242 10.52 22.76 28.81
CA HIS A 242 10.73 23.81 29.81
C HIS A 242 9.56 23.89 30.80
N ARG A 243 9.85 23.99 32.10
CA ARG A 243 8.82 23.93 33.16
C ARG A 243 7.77 25.04 33.05
N GLY A 244 8.15 26.23 32.58
CA GLY A 244 7.24 27.35 32.36
C GLY A 244 6.32 27.22 31.13
N ASN A 245 6.57 26.26 30.23
CA ASN A 245 5.77 26.07 29.01
C ASN A 245 4.62 25.08 29.25
N VAL A 246 3.69 25.46 30.13
CA VAL A 246 2.55 24.62 30.56
C VAL A 246 1.75 24.09 29.39
N ARG A 247 1.50 24.91 28.36
CA ARG A 247 0.79 24.50 27.13
C ARG A 247 1.48 23.35 26.39
N ASN A 248 2.80 23.43 26.16
CA ASN A 248 3.54 22.40 25.43
C ASN A 248 3.63 21.11 26.25
N LYS A 249 3.80 21.25 27.57
CA LYS A 249 3.75 20.15 28.51
C LYS A 249 2.40 19.42 28.43
N ARG A 250 1.30 20.16 28.48
CA ARG A 250 -0.05 19.61 28.27
C ARG A 250 -0.17 18.88 26.92
N MET A 251 0.31 19.47 25.83
CA MET A 251 0.27 18.82 24.50
C MET A 251 1.01 17.48 24.47
N ILE A 252 2.15 17.37 25.15
CA ILE A 252 2.89 16.10 25.23
C ILE A 252 2.07 15.06 26.03
N LEU A 253 1.47 15.46 27.16
CA LEU A 253 0.68 14.57 28.00
C LEU A 253 -0.58 14.04 27.31
N GLN A 254 -1.19 14.80 26.40
CA GLN A 254 -2.34 14.34 25.61
C GLN A 254 -2.05 13.04 24.83
N PHE A 255 -0.79 12.78 24.49
CA PHE A 255 -0.38 11.54 23.83
C PHE A 255 0.33 10.58 24.78
N LEU A 256 1.12 11.10 25.74
CA LEU A 256 1.85 10.26 26.70
C LEU A 256 0.92 9.52 27.66
N VAL A 257 -0.17 10.16 28.12
CA VAL A 257 -1.11 9.54 29.06
C VAL A 257 -1.80 8.32 28.43
N PRO A 258 -2.41 8.40 27.24
CA PRO A 258 -2.96 7.22 26.55
C PRO A 258 -1.96 6.09 26.35
N VAL A 259 -0.74 6.42 25.91
CA VAL A 259 0.34 5.43 25.71
C VAL A 259 0.70 4.74 27.04
N LYS A 260 0.87 5.52 28.12
CA LYS A 260 1.17 4.96 29.45
C LYS A 260 0.02 4.10 29.97
N LEU A 261 -1.24 4.48 29.75
CA LEU A 261 -2.40 3.67 30.12
C LEU A 261 -2.40 2.31 29.42
N LEU A 262 -2.07 2.26 28.13
CA LEU A 262 -1.94 1.00 27.39
C LEU A 262 -0.82 0.11 27.92
N LEU A 263 0.27 0.72 28.38
CA LEU A 263 1.38 0.03 29.05
C LEU A 263 1.07 -0.31 30.52
N GLY A 264 -0.16 -0.05 31.00
CA GLY A 264 -0.60 -0.35 32.35
C GLY A 264 -0.11 0.64 33.42
N VAL A 265 0.44 1.79 33.02
CA VAL A 265 0.93 2.84 33.91
C VAL A 265 -0.14 3.91 34.10
N MET A 266 -0.61 4.06 35.34
CA MET A 266 -1.67 5.00 35.69
C MET A 266 -1.10 6.40 36.01
N PRO A 267 -1.66 7.49 35.47
CA PRO A 267 -1.34 8.85 35.90
C PRO A 267 -1.89 9.12 37.31
N SER A 268 -1.20 9.97 38.06
CA SER A 268 -1.72 10.47 39.34
C SER A 268 -2.85 11.50 39.10
N PRO A 269 -3.88 11.57 39.95
CA PRO A 269 -4.94 12.59 39.84
C PRO A 269 -4.40 14.02 39.83
N LYS A 270 -3.36 14.29 40.63
CA LYS A 270 -2.67 15.58 40.66
C LYS A 270 -2.10 15.97 39.29
N LEU A 271 -1.42 15.05 38.60
CA LEU A 271 -0.89 15.30 37.26
C LEU A 271 -2.00 15.66 36.25
N LEU A 272 -3.15 14.99 36.31
CA LEU A 272 -4.26 15.28 35.40
C LEU A 272 -4.86 16.67 35.66
N SER A 273 -5.04 17.02 36.94
CA SER A 273 -5.54 18.34 37.35
C SER A 273 -4.55 19.46 37.02
N ASP A 274 -3.25 19.27 37.32
CA ASP A 274 -2.19 20.27 37.07
C ASP A 274 -2.10 20.69 35.59
N PHE A 275 -2.57 19.85 34.65
CA PHE A 275 -2.50 20.08 33.20
C PHE A 275 -3.86 20.09 32.48
N SER A 276 -4.98 20.16 33.22
CA SER A 276 -6.34 20.19 32.65
C SER A 276 -6.60 19.06 31.66
N LEU A 277 -6.44 17.83 32.16
CA LEU A 277 -6.59 16.55 31.46
C LEU A 277 -7.68 15.70 32.13
N GLU A 278 -8.76 16.35 32.57
CA GLU A 278 -9.88 15.72 33.30
C GLU A 278 -10.60 14.66 32.47
N GLU A 279 -10.50 14.72 31.14
CA GLU A 279 -11.02 13.70 30.22
C GLU A 279 -10.46 12.29 30.50
N TYR A 280 -9.30 12.19 31.14
CA TYR A 280 -8.69 10.91 31.50
C TYR A 280 -9.03 10.44 32.92
N THR A 281 -9.62 11.27 33.78
CA THR A 281 -9.87 10.93 35.18
C THR A 281 -10.81 9.73 35.30
N GLY A 282 -12.01 9.81 34.73
CA GLY A 282 -12.96 8.70 34.77
C GLY A 282 -12.49 7.46 34.01
N LEU A 283 -11.71 7.64 32.93
CA LEU A 283 -11.07 6.51 32.24
C LEU A 283 -10.08 5.79 33.16
N THR A 284 -9.28 6.50 33.96
CA THR A 284 -8.34 5.88 34.90
C THR A 284 -9.05 5.12 36.00
N ASP A 285 -10.13 5.67 36.53
CA ASP A 285 -10.93 5.03 37.57
C ASP A 285 -11.69 3.82 37.03
N ALA A 286 -12.20 3.92 35.81
CA ALA A 286 -12.83 2.81 35.10
C ALA A 286 -11.85 1.65 34.89
N ILE A 287 -10.64 1.92 34.41
CA ILE A 287 -9.62 0.87 34.21
C ILE A 287 -9.19 0.26 35.54
N ARG A 288 -8.91 1.04 36.59
CA ARG A 288 -8.60 0.50 37.93
C ARG A 288 -9.74 -0.34 38.48
N GLY A 289 -10.97 0.13 38.28
CA GLY A 289 -12.19 -0.44 38.79
C GLY A 289 -12.68 -1.66 38.01
N GLY A 290 -12.22 -1.87 36.78
CA GLY A 290 -12.91 -2.79 35.86
C GLY A 290 -14.35 -2.33 35.58
N ASN A 291 -14.63 -1.03 35.66
CA ASN A 291 -15.97 -0.48 35.49
C ASN A 291 -16.20 -0.11 34.02
N LEU A 292 -16.82 -1.01 33.27
CA LEU A 292 -17.05 -0.84 31.83
C LEU A 292 -18.11 0.25 31.55
N HIS A 293 -19.11 0.41 32.41
CA HIS A 293 -20.11 1.45 32.25
C HIS A 293 -19.49 2.86 32.32
N LEU A 294 -18.73 3.13 33.38
CA LEU A 294 -18.01 4.39 33.57
C LEU A 294 -17.03 4.66 32.41
N PHE A 295 -16.38 3.61 31.89
CA PHE A 295 -15.51 3.73 30.73
C PHE A 295 -16.29 4.21 29.50
N THR A 296 -17.42 3.57 29.20
CA THR A 296 -18.27 3.91 28.05
C THR A 296 -18.86 5.31 28.17
N GLU A 297 -19.33 5.70 29.36
CA GLU A 297 -19.82 7.06 29.62
C GLU A 297 -18.76 8.12 29.36
N TYR A 298 -17.55 7.96 29.89
CA TYR A 298 -16.46 8.90 29.68
C TYR A 298 -15.97 8.93 28.24
N LEU A 299 -15.91 7.77 27.58
CA LEU A 299 -15.55 7.70 26.17
C LEU A 299 -16.56 8.46 25.30
N ALA A 300 -17.85 8.30 25.57
CA ALA A 300 -18.92 9.02 24.87
C ALA A 300 -18.87 10.53 25.17
N GLN A 301 -18.73 10.91 26.44
CA GLN A 301 -18.67 12.31 26.87
C GLN A 301 -17.54 13.10 26.20
N TYR A 302 -16.38 12.47 25.99
CA TYR A 302 -15.19 13.10 25.45
C TYR A 302 -14.84 12.65 24.02
N GLN A 303 -15.77 12.00 23.32
CA GLN A 303 -15.56 11.43 21.99
C GLN A 303 -14.98 12.46 21.00
N ASP A 304 -15.64 13.59 20.80
CA ASP A 304 -15.20 14.63 19.85
C ASP A 304 -13.81 15.16 20.20
N LYS A 305 -13.52 15.32 21.49
CA LYS A 305 -12.22 15.77 21.97
C LYS A 305 -11.13 14.75 21.62
N PHE A 306 -11.38 13.45 21.79
CA PHE A 306 -10.43 12.40 21.45
C PHE A 306 -10.26 12.22 19.94
N ILE A 307 -11.34 12.40 19.15
CA ILE A 307 -11.28 12.37 17.68
C ILE A 307 -10.42 13.52 17.17
N GLN A 308 -10.68 14.75 17.63
CA GLN A 308 -9.89 15.93 17.26
C GLN A 308 -8.41 15.80 17.66
N GLN A 309 -8.12 15.12 18.77
CA GLN A 309 -6.75 14.83 19.21
C GLN A 309 -6.10 13.67 18.42
N GLY A 310 -6.89 12.86 17.70
CA GLY A 310 -6.44 11.66 17.00
C GLY A 310 -6.13 10.48 17.94
N VAL A 311 -6.70 10.44 19.14
CA VAL A 311 -6.44 9.37 20.14
C VAL A 311 -7.65 8.48 20.42
N TYR A 312 -8.83 8.76 19.84
CA TYR A 312 -10.06 8.01 20.11
C TYR A 312 -9.90 6.49 19.99
N LEU A 313 -9.37 6.00 18.86
CA LEU A 313 -9.14 4.57 18.63
C LEU A 313 -8.14 3.97 19.65
N LEU A 314 -7.19 4.76 20.12
CA LEU A 314 -6.22 4.34 21.13
C LEU A 314 -6.88 4.21 22.51
N ILE A 315 -7.77 5.14 22.86
CA ILE A 315 -8.56 5.07 24.08
C ILE A 315 -9.48 3.86 24.02
N GLU A 316 -10.15 3.61 22.90
CA GLU A 316 -11.03 2.44 22.74
C GLU A 316 -10.29 1.11 23.00
N LYS A 317 -9.01 1.00 22.59
CA LYS A 317 -8.17 -0.18 22.91
C LYS A 317 -8.04 -0.44 24.43
N LEU A 318 -8.20 0.57 25.29
CA LEU A 318 -8.16 0.44 26.75
C LEU A 318 -9.35 -0.35 27.32
N ARG A 319 -10.44 -0.51 26.56
CA ARG A 319 -11.61 -1.31 26.98
C ARG A 319 -11.21 -2.73 27.39
N LEU A 320 -10.26 -3.32 26.68
CA LEU A 320 -9.72 -4.64 27.01
C LEU A 320 -9.03 -4.68 28.38
N LEU A 321 -8.38 -3.59 28.79
CA LEU A 321 -7.78 -3.49 30.12
C LEU A 321 -8.84 -3.36 31.22
N VAL A 322 -9.94 -2.64 30.96
CA VAL A 322 -11.10 -2.57 31.86
C VAL A 322 -11.68 -3.97 32.06
N LEU A 323 -11.96 -4.69 30.98
CA LEU A 323 -12.48 -6.05 30.99
C LEU A 323 -11.54 -7.02 31.72
N ARG A 324 -10.23 -6.98 31.41
CA ARG A 324 -9.21 -7.76 32.12
C ARG A 324 -9.28 -7.53 33.64
N ASN A 325 -9.38 -6.28 34.07
CA ASN A 325 -9.41 -5.94 35.50
C ASN A 325 -10.73 -6.34 36.16
N LEU A 326 -11.85 -6.30 35.44
CA LEU A 326 -13.12 -6.88 35.89
C LEU A 326 -12.98 -8.38 36.10
N PHE A 327 -12.47 -9.12 35.11
CA PHE A 327 -12.26 -10.57 35.22
C PHE A 327 -11.31 -10.94 36.36
N LYS A 328 -10.25 -10.14 36.57
CA LYS A 328 -9.35 -10.32 37.72
C LYS A 328 -10.08 -10.18 39.06
N LYS A 329 -11.02 -9.24 39.18
CA LYS A 329 -11.80 -9.07 40.41
C LYS A 329 -12.75 -10.24 40.65
N VAL A 330 -13.46 -10.69 39.60
CA VAL A 330 -14.35 -11.85 39.68
C VAL A 330 -13.56 -13.08 40.13
N TYR A 331 -12.38 -13.32 39.53
CA TYR A 331 -11.50 -14.41 39.94
C TYR A 331 -11.18 -14.40 41.44
N VAL A 332 -10.73 -13.24 41.96
CA VAL A 332 -10.37 -13.09 43.37
C VAL A 332 -11.58 -13.28 44.29
N LEU A 333 -12.76 -12.78 43.90
CA LEU A 333 -13.98 -12.95 44.68
C LEU A 333 -14.43 -14.41 44.73
N CYS A 334 -14.37 -15.13 43.62
CA CYS A 334 -14.66 -16.56 43.57
C CYS A 334 -13.68 -17.36 44.44
N GLU A 335 -12.38 -17.09 44.40
CA GLU A 335 -11.40 -17.76 45.27
C GLU A 335 -11.70 -17.54 46.76
N LEU A 336 -12.15 -16.33 47.16
CA LEU A 336 -12.51 -16.03 48.54
C LEU A 336 -13.80 -16.71 49.00
N ALA A 337 -14.77 -16.90 48.11
CA ALA A 337 -16.08 -17.46 48.43
C ALA A 337 -16.06 -18.98 48.68
N PHE A 338 -15.15 -19.72 48.02
CA PHE A 338 -15.15 -21.19 48.05
C PHE A 338 -14.06 -21.82 48.93
N PHE A 339 -13.21 -21.02 49.60
CA PHE A 339 -12.12 -21.50 50.48
C PHE A 339 -11.17 -22.55 49.89
N GLU A 340 -11.13 -22.71 48.55
CA GLU A 340 -10.23 -23.56 47.79
C GLU A 340 -9.66 -22.79 46.59
N GLN A 341 -8.39 -23.02 46.23
CA GLN A 341 -7.78 -22.44 45.02
C GLN A 341 -8.35 -23.11 43.76
N ASN A 342 -9.54 -22.67 43.35
CA ASN A 342 -10.17 -23.15 42.13
C ASN A 342 -9.70 -22.31 40.95
N HIS A 343 -8.74 -22.82 40.17
CA HIS A 343 -8.20 -22.16 38.97
C HIS A 343 -9.15 -22.24 37.76
N GLN A 344 -10.45 -22.36 38.02
CA GLN A 344 -11.51 -22.49 37.04
C GLN A 344 -12.60 -21.48 37.39
N LEU A 345 -13.04 -20.72 36.39
CA LEU A 345 -14.14 -19.77 36.53
C LEU A 345 -15.23 -20.12 35.53
N GLN A 346 -16.47 -20.15 36.01
CA GLN A 346 -17.63 -20.40 35.14
C GLN A 346 -17.90 -19.14 34.32
N MET A 347 -18.28 -19.32 33.05
CA MET A 347 -18.71 -18.16 32.23
C MET A 347 -19.87 -17.40 32.86
N GLN A 348 -20.76 -18.10 33.58
CA GLN A 348 -21.91 -17.51 34.25
C GLN A 348 -21.52 -16.52 35.35
N ASP A 349 -20.42 -16.77 36.08
CA ASP A 349 -19.92 -15.86 37.12
C ASP A 349 -19.50 -14.52 36.49
N PHE A 350 -18.90 -14.59 35.31
CA PHE A 350 -18.51 -13.41 34.54
C PHE A 350 -19.68 -12.69 33.91
N GLN A 351 -20.64 -13.44 33.38
CA GLN A 351 -21.86 -12.89 32.82
C GLN A 351 -22.64 -12.11 33.87
N LEU A 352 -22.77 -12.67 35.07
CA LEU A 352 -23.41 -12.01 36.20
C LEU A 352 -22.64 -10.74 36.62
N ALA A 353 -21.32 -10.84 36.76
CA ALA A 353 -20.49 -9.69 37.13
C ALA A 353 -20.57 -8.55 36.09
N LEU A 354 -20.62 -8.90 34.81
CA LEU A 354 -20.76 -7.94 33.73
C LEU A 354 -22.17 -7.31 33.72
N HIS A 355 -23.21 -8.12 33.90
CA HIS A 355 -24.58 -7.63 34.02
C HIS A 355 -24.73 -6.65 35.19
N VAL A 356 -24.16 -6.96 36.35
CA VAL A 356 -24.11 -6.07 37.51
C VAL A 356 -23.29 -4.80 37.23
N ALA A 357 -22.17 -4.93 36.50
CA ALA A 357 -21.28 -3.80 36.21
C ALA A 357 -21.77 -2.87 35.09
N THR A 358 -22.68 -3.32 34.22
CA THR A 358 -23.03 -2.62 32.97
C THR A 358 -24.52 -2.43 32.75
N GLY A 359 -25.38 -3.13 33.48
CA GLY A 359 -26.83 -3.19 33.24
C GLY A 359 -27.23 -3.99 31.99
N ASN A 360 -26.27 -4.40 31.15
CA ASN A 360 -26.49 -5.14 29.91
C ASN A 360 -26.06 -6.61 30.08
N SER A 361 -26.83 -7.53 29.53
CA SER A 361 -26.42 -8.94 29.43
C SER A 361 -25.65 -9.14 28.13
N MET A 362 -24.36 -9.47 28.22
CA MET A 362 -23.65 -10.10 27.09
C MET A 362 -24.01 -11.58 27.07
N ASP A 363 -24.11 -12.15 25.87
CA ASP A 363 -24.30 -13.59 25.73
C ASP A 363 -23.00 -14.35 26.06
N THR A 364 -23.11 -15.68 26.19
CA THR A 364 -21.98 -16.51 26.61
C THR A 364 -20.89 -16.58 25.54
N ASP A 365 -21.24 -16.45 24.26
CA ASP A 365 -20.32 -16.59 23.14
C ASP A 365 -19.53 -15.27 22.92
N GLU A 366 -20.14 -14.12 23.18
CA GLU A 366 -19.47 -12.83 23.24
C GLU A 366 -18.45 -12.77 24.39
N ILE A 367 -18.82 -13.27 25.58
CA ILE A 367 -17.90 -13.35 26.73
C ILE A 367 -16.73 -14.27 26.40
N GLU A 368 -17.00 -15.40 25.76
CA GLU A 368 -15.98 -16.35 25.31
C GLU A 368 -15.00 -15.72 24.30
N CYS A 369 -15.51 -14.94 23.34
CA CYS A 369 -14.70 -14.19 22.39
C CYS A 369 -13.81 -13.15 23.10
N VAL A 370 -14.37 -12.39 24.05
CA VAL A 370 -13.60 -11.41 24.84
C VAL A 370 -12.49 -12.09 25.63
N LEU A 371 -12.78 -13.20 26.33
CA LEU A 371 -11.79 -13.92 27.14
C LEU A 371 -10.70 -14.56 26.28
N THR A 372 -11.07 -15.14 25.13
CA THR A 372 -10.11 -15.69 24.17
C THR A 372 -9.18 -14.61 23.64
N ASN A 373 -9.70 -13.41 23.34
CA ASN A 373 -8.88 -12.25 22.96
C ASN A 373 -7.92 -11.80 24.06
N LEU A 374 -8.35 -11.81 25.33
CA LEU A 374 -7.48 -11.48 26.46
C LEU A 374 -6.39 -12.54 26.69
N ILE A 375 -6.67 -13.82 26.43
CA ILE A 375 -5.67 -14.90 26.45
C ILE A 375 -4.68 -14.72 25.32
N PHE A 376 -5.16 -14.53 24.09
CA PHE A 376 -4.33 -14.35 22.89
C PHE A 376 -3.37 -13.16 23.04
N LYS A 377 -3.86 -12.04 23.59
CA LYS A 377 -3.04 -10.85 23.87
C LYS A 377 -2.14 -10.99 25.12
N GLY A 378 -2.15 -12.12 25.80
CA GLY A 378 -1.34 -12.40 26.99
C GLY A 378 -1.75 -11.61 28.24
N TYR A 379 -2.94 -10.99 28.24
CA TYR A 379 -3.49 -10.29 29.40
C TYR A 379 -4.02 -11.23 30.48
N ILE A 380 -4.39 -12.44 30.09
CA ILE A 380 -4.74 -13.57 30.94
C ILE A 380 -3.87 -14.76 30.52
N LYS A 381 -3.27 -15.47 31.48
CA LYS A 381 -2.63 -16.76 31.22
C LYS A 381 -3.64 -17.85 31.56
N GLY A 382 -4.05 -18.61 30.56
CA GLY A 382 -5.06 -19.65 30.72
C GLY A 382 -5.51 -20.21 29.37
N TYR A 383 -6.54 -21.04 29.40
CA TYR A 383 -7.24 -21.52 28.21
C TYR A 383 -8.73 -21.60 28.47
N MET A 384 -9.51 -21.54 27.39
CA MET A 384 -10.96 -21.75 27.43
C MET A 384 -11.29 -23.23 27.25
N SER A 385 -12.16 -23.77 28.10
CA SER A 385 -12.79 -25.07 27.86
C SER A 385 -14.19 -24.84 27.33
N HIS A 386 -14.32 -24.83 26.00
CA HIS A 386 -15.55 -24.52 25.27
C HIS A 386 -16.71 -25.46 25.65
N THR A 387 -16.46 -26.77 25.71
CA THR A 387 -17.47 -27.79 26.08
C THR A 387 -18.01 -27.61 27.50
N LYS A 388 -17.16 -27.12 28.42
CA LYS A 388 -17.52 -26.94 29.83
C LYS A 388 -17.92 -25.51 30.17
N LYS A 389 -17.80 -24.57 29.21
CA LYS A 389 -17.99 -23.12 29.41
C LYS A 389 -17.27 -22.61 30.67
N ILE A 390 -16.00 -23.01 30.82
CA ILE A 390 -15.11 -22.56 31.90
C ILE A 390 -13.83 -21.91 31.34
N LEU A 391 -13.37 -20.87 32.02
CA LEU A 391 -12.02 -20.34 31.86
C LEU A 391 -11.12 -21.04 32.87
N VAL A 392 -10.08 -21.72 32.36
CA VAL A 392 -9.03 -22.31 33.21
C VAL A 392 -7.83 -21.36 33.21
N VAL A 393 -7.54 -20.75 34.36
CA VAL A 393 -6.43 -19.80 34.50
C VAL A 393 -5.17 -20.48 35.02
N SER A 394 -4.02 -19.89 34.73
CA SER A 394 -2.72 -20.39 35.19
C SER A 394 -2.61 -20.35 36.70
N LYS A 395 -2.13 -21.45 37.29
CA LYS A 395 -1.80 -21.53 38.72
C LYS A 395 -0.72 -20.53 39.14
N THR A 396 0.11 -20.11 38.19
CA THR A 396 1.20 -19.16 38.39
C THR A 396 0.96 -17.92 37.54
N GLN A 397 0.78 -16.78 38.19
CA GLN A 397 0.50 -15.47 37.55
C GLN A 397 -0.67 -15.51 36.52
N PRO A 398 -1.91 -15.79 36.94
CA PRO A 398 -3.08 -15.83 36.05
C PRO A 398 -3.32 -14.52 35.28
N PHE A 399 -2.93 -13.39 35.86
CA PHE A 399 -3.01 -12.07 35.25
C PHE A 399 -1.62 -11.40 35.23
N PRO A 400 -0.81 -11.63 34.17
CA PRO A 400 0.55 -11.09 34.07
C PRO A 400 0.60 -9.56 34.14
N SER A 401 1.75 -9.00 34.54
CA SER A 401 1.98 -7.55 34.45
C SER A 401 1.95 -7.10 32.99
N ILE A 402 1.17 -6.06 32.70
CA ILE A 402 0.99 -5.51 31.36
C ILE A 402 2.33 -5.00 30.78
N ILE A 403 3.25 -4.57 31.66
CA ILE A 403 4.58 -4.05 31.29
C ILE A 403 5.43 -5.13 30.59
N HIS A 404 5.24 -6.42 30.92
CA HIS A 404 6.07 -7.53 30.39
C HIS A 404 5.38 -8.32 29.26
N THR A 405 4.11 -8.05 28.95
CA THR A 405 3.35 -8.85 27.99
C THR A 405 3.80 -8.62 26.54
N ILE A 406 4.45 -7.48 26.25
CA ILE A 406 4.88 -7.12 24.89
C ILE A 406 6.22 -7.78 24.49
N ASP A 407 7.14 -8.01 25.44
CA ASP A 407 8.42 -8.70 25.15
C ASP A 407 8.24 -10.21 24.90
N VAL A 408 7.26 -10.85 25.55
CA VAL A 408 7.06 -12.31 25.47
C VAL A 408 6.54 -12.75 24.10
N VAL A 409 5.90 -11.87 23.33
CA VAL A 409 5.41 -12.18 21.97
C VAL A 409 6.57 -12.23 20.96
N ILE A 410 7.68 -11.53 21.21
CA ILE A 410 8.84 -11.51 20.31
C ILE A 410 9.83 -12.64 20.64
N THR A 411 9.93 -13.08 21.90
CA THR A 411 10.93 -14.11 22.29
C THR A 411 10.45 -15.56 22.18
N LYS A 412 9.14 -15.82 22.01
CA LYS A 412 8.62 -17.20 21.92
C LYS A 412 8.55 -17.79 20.51
N LEU A 413 8.93 -17.03 19.48
CA LEU A 413 8.99 -17.50 18.10
C LEU A 413 10.34 -18.11 17.68
N THR A 414 11.27 -18.34 18.62
CA THR A 414 12.64 -18.75 18.25
C THR A 414 13.24 -19.98 18.92
N PHE A 415 12.52 -20.80 19.70
CA PHE A 415 13.12 -22.04 20.21
C PHE A 415 12.13 -23.18 20.45
N GLN A 416 12.11 -24.13 19.50
CA GLN A 416 12.19 -25.60 19.68
C GLN A 416 11.45 -26.34 18.56
N ALA A 417 12.15 -26.51 17.43
CA ALA A 417 11.97 -27.67 16.57
C ALA A 417 13.05 -28.70 16.96
N SER A 418 12.66 -29.85 17.52
CA SER A 418 13.27 -31.15 17.19
C SER A 418 12.57 -32.34 17.86
N SER A 419 12.36 -33.34 17.00
CA SER A 419 12.18 -34.78 17.24
C SER A 419 11.05 -35.28 18.15
N ALA A 420 9.97 -35.76 17.52
CA ALA A 420 9.63 -37.18 17.54
C ALA A 420 8.57 -37.47 16.45
N ARG A 421 9.01 -37.97 15.28
CA ARG A 421 8.10 -38.56 14.28
C ARG A 421 7.63 -39.91 14.82
N THR A 422 6.39 -39.96 15.31
CA THR A 422 5.65 -41.21 15.45
C THR A 422 4.57 -41.21 14.37
N LYS A 423 4.69 -42.14 13.40
CA LYS A 423 3.65 -42.40 12.39
C LYS A 423 2.37 -42.82 13.11
N LEU A 424 1.39 -41.92 13.18
CA LEU A 424 -0.01 -42.28 13.37
C LEU A 424 -0.73 -42.01 12.05
N SER A 425 -1.30 -43.06 11.46
CA SER A 425 -2.18 -42.96 10.30
C SER A 425 -3.40 -42.14 10.67
N LEU A 426 -3.53 -40.95 10.07
CA LEU A 426 -4.70 -40.09 10.22
C LEU A 426 -5.89 -40.72 9.49
N SER A 427 -6.86 -41.16 10.29
CA SER A 427 -8.26 -41.22 9.87
C SER A 427 -8.69 -39.80 9.47
N SER A 428 -9.16 -39.63 8.23
CA SER A 428 -9.61 -38.36 7.68
C SER A 428 -10.92 -37.93 8.34
N THR A 429 -10.85 -37.02 9.30
CA THR A 429 -12.05 -36.30 9.75
C THR A 429 -12.39 -35.25 8.68
N MET A 430 -13.54 -35.42 8.05
CA MET A 430 -14.15 -34.45 7.13
C MET A 430 -14.23 -33.06 7.78
N VAL A 431 -13.90 -32.00 7.04
CA VAL A 431 -14.09 -30.61 7.49
C VAL A 431 -15.25 -30.00 6.71
N SER A 432 -16.33 -29.69 7.43
CA SER A 432 -17.57 -29.24 6.82
C SER A 432 -17.60 -27.72 6.58
N ILE A 433 -18.30 -27.34 5.51
CA ILE A 433 -18.67 -25.94 5.24
C ILE A 433 -19.78 -25.53 6.21
N VAL A 434 -19.52 -24.56 7.07
CA VAL A 434 -20.49 -24.07 8.07
C VAL A 434 -21.32 -22.92 7.51
N SER A 435 -20.69 -21.96 6.86
CA SER A 435 -21.40 -20.86 6.19
C SER A 435 -20.57 -20.27 5.05
N ILE A 436 -21.26 -19.69 4.07
CA ILE A 436 -20.66 -18.92 2.99
C ILE A 436 -21.43 -17.60 2.92
N LYS A 437 -20.71 -16.47 2.83
CA LYS A 437 -21.32 -15.14 2.70
C LYS A 437 -20.53 -14.26 1.74
N ALA A 438 -21.21 -13.72 0.74
CA ALA A 438 -20.66 -12.73 -0.17
C ALA A 438 -21.02 -11.30 0.23
N ARG A 439 -20.17 -10.36 -0.18
CA ARG A 439 -20.38 -8.92 -0.10
C ARG A 439 -19.81 -8.22 -1.33
N GLN A 440 -20.21 -6.96 -1.49
CA GLN A 440 -19.62 -6.05 -2.47
C GLN A 440 -18.46 -5.28 -1.84
N ILE A 441 -17.30 -5.31 -2.49
CA ILE A 441 -16.13 -4.46 -2.21
C ILE A 441 -15.75 -3.69 -3.47
N PHE A 442 -14.62 -2.98 -3.47
CA PHE A 442 -14.12 -2.22 -4.63
C PHE A 442 -12.77 -2.75 -5.09
N ASP A 443 -12.58 -2.82 -6.40
CA ASP A 443 -11.30 -3.15 -7.04
C ASP A 443 -10.35 -1.95 -7.11
N SER A 444 -9.16 -2.16 -7.67
CA SER A 444 -8.09 -1.18 -7.80
C SER A 444 -8.42 0.03 -8.67
N ARG A 445 -9.52 -0.03 -9.44
CA ARG A 445 -10.04 1.05 -10.28
C ARG A 445 -11.27 1.72 -9.65
N GLY A 446 -11.67 1.29 -8.46
CA GLY A 446 -12.85 1.79 -7.77
C GLY A 446 -14.18 1.26 -8.32
N ASN A 447 -14.18 0.15 -9.07
CA ASN A 447 -15.42 -0.50 -9.50
C ASN A 447 -15.82 -1.57 -8.47
N PRO A 448 -17.14 -1.82 -8.29
CA PRO A 448 -17.60 -2.92 -7.45
C PRO A 448 -17.05 -4.29 -7.87
N THR A 449 -16.75 -5.17 -6.91
CA THR A 449 -16.46 -6.59 -7.15
C THR A 449 -16.90 -7.48 -5.99
N VAL A 450 -16.94 -8.79 -6.22
CA VAL A 450 -17.39 -9.81 -5.26
C VAL A 450 -16.25 -10.20 -4.32
N GLU A 451 -16.55 -10.24 -3.02
CA GLU A 451 -15.74 -10.89 -1.98
C GLU A 451 -16.59 -11.92 -1.24
N VAL A 452 -16.02 -13.09 -0.97
CA VAL A 452 -16.70 -14.21 -0.31
C VAL A 452 -15.94 -14.63 0.93
N ASP A 453 -16.65 -14.77 2.04
CA ASP A 453 -16.18 -15.43 3.26
C ASP A 453 -16.75 -16.85 3.36
N LEU A 454 -15.90 -17.77 3.78
CA LEU A 454 -16.23 -19.15 4.12
C LEU A 454 -15.88 -19.38 5.57
N VAL A 455 -16.83 -19.90 6.35
CA VAL A 455 -16.57 -20.40 7.70
C VAL A 455 -16.59 -21.92 7.66
N THR A 456 -15.58 -22.51 8.27
CA THR A 456 -15.51 -23.95 8.58
C THR A 456 -15.30 -24.13 10.08
N GLU A 457 -15.31 -25.38 10.54
CA GLU A 457 -14.92 -25.73 11.92
C GLU A 457 -13.50 -25.27 12.31
N LEU A 458 -12.65 -24.95 11.32
CA LEU A 458 -11.26 -24.53 11.54
C LEU A 458 -11.07 -23.01 11.56
N GLY A 459 -12.06 -22.24 11.13
CA GLY A 459 -11.97 -20.78 11.04
C GLY A 459 -12.64 -20.18 9.81
N GLU A 460 -12.44 -18.87 9.65
CA GLU A 460 -12.93 -18.06 8.52
C GLU A 460 -11.82 -17.86 7.48
N TYR A 461 -12.18 -18.01 6.21
CA TYR A 461 -11.35 -17.73 5.05
C TYR A 461 -12.09 -16.76 4.15
N ARG A 462 -11.35 -15.94 3.43
CA ARG A 462 -11.88 -14.90 2.55
C ARG A 462 -11.29 -15.05 1.17
N ALA A 463 -11.99 -14.66 0.11
CA ALA A 463 -11.40 -14.46 -1.21
C ALA A 463 -12.15 -13.37 -1.99
N ALA A 464 -11.40 -12.56 -2.74
CA ALA A 464 -11.96 -11.52 -3.61
C ALA A 464 -11.66 -11.79 -5.08
N VAL A 465 -12.58 -11.39 -5.96
CA VAL A 465 -12.51 -11.67 -7.39
C VAL A 465 -12.04 -10.43 -8.16
N PRO A 466 -11.06 -10.56 -9.08
CA PRO A 466 -10.64 -9.43 -9.92
C PRO A 466 -11.63 -9.19 -11.08
N SER A 467 -11.60 -7.98 -11.64
CA SER A 467 -12.41 -7.54 -12.77
C SER A 467 -11.57 -7.24 -14.02
N GLY A 468 -12.11 -7.56 -15.20
CA GLY A 468 -11.52 -7.24 -16.50
C GLY A 468 -11.86 -5.83 -17.00
N ALA A 469 -11.10 -5.33 -17.99
CA ALA A 469 -11.45 -4.13 -18.77
C ALA A 469 -12.14 -4.50 -20.10
N SER A 470 -11.57 -5.47 -20.82
CA SER A 470 -12.16 -6.14 -21.97
C SER A 470 -13.01 -7.33 -21.50
N THR A 471 -14.26 -7.40 -21.93
CA THR A 471 -15.10 -8.61 -21.81
C THR A 471 -15.18 -9.24 -23.19
N GLY A 472 -14.29 -10.20 -23.47
CA GLY A 472 -14.32 -10.94 -24.72
C GLY A 472 -15.61 -11.78 -24.85
N GLU A 473 -16.08 -11.99 -26.07
CA GLU A 473 -17.28 -12.78 -26.38
C GLU A 473 -17.21 -14.23 -25.83
N PHE A 474 -15.98 -14.73 -25.66
CA PHE A 474 -15.69 -16.12 -25.30
C PHE A 474 -15.41 -16.34 -23.81
N GLU A 475 -15.27 -15.28 -23.00
CA GLU A 475 -15.01 -15.38 -21.55
C GLU A 475 -16.24 -15.93 -20.80
N ALA A 476 -16.00 -16.54 -19.63
CA ALA A 476 -17.04 -16.76 -18.64
C ALA A 476 -17.61 -15.40 -18.19
N LEU A 477 -18.93 -15.29 -18.16
CA LEU A 477 -19.58 -13.99 -18.07
C LEU A 477 -19.66 -13.50 -16.63
N GLU A 478 -18.98 -12.38 -16.35
CA GLU A 478 -19.17 -11.63 -15.12
C GLU A 478 -20.62 -11.12 -15.03
N MET A 479 -21.26 -11.28 -13.88
CA MET A 479 -22.58 -10.69 -13.64
C MET A 479 -22.46 -9.27 -13.08
N ARG A 480 -22.96 -8.30 -13.85
CA ARG A 480 -23.15 -6.90 -13.47
C ARG A 480 -24.64 -6.57 -13.39
N ASP A 481 -25.02 -5.64 -12.51
CA ASP A 481 -26.41 -5.27 -12.27
C ASP A 481 -26.99 -4.39 -13.38
N GLY A 482 -26.14 -3.67 -14.13
CA GLY A 482 -26.59 -2.62 -15.05
C GLY A 482 -27.20 -1.42 -14.30
N GLY A 483 -27.95 -0.58 -15.02
CA GLY A 483 -28.61 0.60 -14.44
C GLY A 483 -27.66 1.78 -14.18
N ALA A 484 -28.09 2.71 -13.33
CA ALA A 484 -27.36 3.96 -13.07
C ALA A 484 -26.29 3.83 -11.97
N ASP A 485 -26.51 2.94 -11.00
CA ASP A 485 -25.63 2.79 -9.85
C ASP A 485 -24.25 2.29 -10.27
N TYR A 486 -23.20 2.94 -9.75
CA TYR A 486 -21.80 2.64 -10.09
C TYR A 486 -21.54 2.57 -11.60
N MET A 487 -22.21 3.43 -12.38
CA MET A 487 -22.12 3.44 -13.85
C MET A 487 -22.52 2.10 -14.49
N GLY A 488 -23.50 1.41 -13.89
CA GLY A 488 -23.98 0.10 -14.34
C GLY A 488 -23.12 -1.08 -13.90
N LYS A 489 -22.08 -0.84 -13.09
CA LYS A 489 -21.10 -1.86 -12.66
C LYS A 489 -21.39 -2.44 -11.27
N GLY A 490 -22.58 -2.22 -10.70
CA GLY A 490 -23.03 -2.90 -9.48
C GLY A 490 -22.96 -4.43 -9.60
N ILE A 491 -22.82 -5.14 -8.47
CA ILE A 491 -22.70 -6.61 -8.44
C ILE A 491 -23.59 -7.27 -7.36
N LEU A 492 -24.64 -6.58 -6.93
CA LEU A 492 -25.57 -7.08 -5.90
C LEU A 492 -26.30 -8.34 -6.36
N ASN A 493 -26.58 -8.50 -7.65
CA ASN A 493 -27.16 -9.74 -8.17
C ASN A 493 -26.20 -10.93 -8.01
N ALA A 494 -24.90 -10.74 -8.28
CA ALA A 494 -23.89 -11.78 -8.06
C ALA A 494 -23.74 -12.13 -6.57
N VAL A 495 -23.70 -11.12 -5.69
CA VAL A 495 -23.69 -11.31 -4.23
C VAL A 495 -24.92 -12.07 -3.75
N ARG A 496 -26.10 -11.73 -4.28
CA ARG A 496 -27.35 -12.44 -3.97
C ARG A 496 -27.30 -13.89 -4.43
N ASN A 497 -26.78 -14.17 -5.64
CA ASN A 497 -26.62 -15.54 -6.14
C ASN A 497 -25.71 -16.37 -5.23
N VAL A 498 -24.62 -15.79 -4.70
CA VAL A 498 -23.79 -16.50 -3.71
C VAL A 498 -24.59 -16.78 -2.43
N ASN A 499 -25.22 -15.76 -1.86
CA ASN A 499 -25.87 -15.86 -0.54
C ASN A 499 -27.14 -16.72 -0.54
N GLU A 500 -27.95 -16.66 -1.59
CA GLU A 500 -29.29 -17.27 -1.64
C GLU A 500 -29.34 -18.57 -2.44
N ILE A 501 -28.37 -18.83 -3.32
CA ILE A 501 -28.37 -20.02 -4.20
C ILE A 501 -27.17 -20.92 -3.91
N ILE A 502 -25.95 -20.39 -4.03
CA ILE A 502 -24.73 -21.21 -3.90
C ILE A 502 -24.52 -21.63 -2.45
N ALA A 503 -24.57 -20.70 -1.50
CA ALA A 503 -24.28 -20.97 -0.09
C ALA A 503 -25.19 -22.07 0.50
N PRO A 504 -26.54 -22.02 0.37
CA PRO A 504 -27.41 -23.09 0.88
C PRO A 504 -27.13 -24.46 0.25
N ALA A 505 -26.67 -24.49 -1.01
CA ALA A 505 -26.39 -25.72 -1.74
C ALA A 505 -25.05 -26.38 -1.32
N LEU A 506 -24.11 -25.61 -0.74
CA LEU A 506 -22.79 -26.10 -0.36
C LEU A 506 -22.59 -26.34 1.14
N ILE A 507 -23.41 -25.73 2.01
CA ILE A 507 -23.35 -25.94 3.46
C ILE A 507 -23.42 -27.44 3.81
N GLY A 508 -22.56 -27.87 4.71
CA GLY A 508 -22.43 -29.27 5.16
C GLY A 508 -21.57 -30.16 4.26
N LYS A 509 -21.14 -29.69 3.08
CA LYS A 509 -20.22 -30.46 2.21
C LYS A 509 -18.77 -30.36 2.69
N ASP A 510 -17.94 -31.31 2.26
CA ASP A 510 -16.50 -31.37 2.58
C ASP A 510 -15.74 -30.33 1.75
N VAL A 511 -15.11 -29.36 2.43
CA VAL A 511 -14.37 -28.27 1.80
C VAL A 511 -13.17 -28.75 0.96
N THR A 512 -12.67 -29.98 1.20
CA THR A 512 -11.53 -30.53 0.46
C THR A 512 -11.90 -31.09 -0.92
N LYS A 513 -13.19 -31.12 -1.29
CA LYS A 513 -13.70 -31.68 -2.55
C LYS A 513 -13.77 -30.63 -3.67
N GLN A 514 -12.67 -29.91 -3.91
CA GLN A 514 -12.62 -28.78 -4.85
C GLN A 514 -13.28 -29.08 -6.21
N ALA A 515 -12.85 -30.15 -6.89
CA ALA A 515 -13.38 -30.52 -8.21
C ALA A 515 -14.86 -30.90 -8.21
N GLU A 516 -15.34 -31.54 -7.15
CA GLU A 516 -16.75 -31.90 -7.01
C GLU A 516 -17.61 -30.64 -6.81
N LEU A 517 -17.16 -29.74 -5.94
CA LEU A 517 -17.90 -28.51 -5.60
C LEU A 517 -17.90 -27.51 -6.76
N ASP A 518 -16.76 -27.33 -7.43
CA ASP A 518 -16.67 -26.48 -8.63
C ASP A 518 -17.60 -26.99 -9.73
N ARG A 519 -17.56 -28.29 -10.06
CA ARG A 519 -18.47 -28.90 -11.05
C ARG A 519 -19.92 -28.80 -10.64
N TYR A 520 -20.24 -28.98 -9.36
CA TYR A 520 -21.60 -28.82 -8.88
C TYR A 520 -22.12 -27.38 -9.09
N MET A 521 -21.30 -26.37 -8.80
CA MET A 521 -21.66 -24.96 -9.08
C MET A 521 -21.83 -24.69 -10.57
N VAL A 522 -20.89 -25.14 -11.40
CA VAL A 522 -20.84 -24.84 -12.84
C VAL A 522 -21.88 -25.63 -13.63
N GLU A 523 -21.92 -26.95 -13.47
CA GLU A 523 -22.73 -27.85 -14.31
C GLU A 523 -24.17 -27.98 -13.79
N THR A 524 -24.37 -27.94 -12.47
CA THR A 524 -25.69 -28.22 -11.86
C THR A 524 -26.42 -26.96 -11.41
N LEU A 525 -25.79 -26.07 -10.64
CA LEU A 525 -26.46 -24.87 -10.12
C LEU A 525 -26.63 -23.79 -11.21
N ASP A 526 -25.56 -23.52 -11.96
CA ASP A 526 -25.59 -22.60 -13.10
C ASP A 526 -26.15 -23.27 -14.37
N GLY A 527 -25.43 -24.27 -14.90
CA GLY A 527 -25.86 -25.09 -16.03
C GLY A 527 -25.90 -24.39 -17.39
N THR A 528 -25.41 -23.15 -17.51
CA THR A 528 -25.45 -22.41 -18.77
C THR A 528 -24.24 -22.70 -19.65
N GLN A 529 -24.50 -22.91 -20.94
CA GLN A 529 -23.49 -23.17 -21.96
C GLN A 529 -23.62 -22.19 -23.13
N ASN A 530 -22.49 -21.91 -23.79
CA ASN A 530 -22.41 -21.37 -25.15
C ASN A 530 -21.73 -22.40 -26.07
N GLU A 531 -21.45 -22.05 -27.31
CA GLU A 531 -20.79 -22.95 -28.27
C GLU A 531 -19.35 -23.36 -27.87
N TRP A 532 -18.76 -22.69 -26.87
CA TRP A 532 -17.40 -22.91 -26.37
C TRP A 532 -17.34 -23.59 -25.00
N GLY A 533 -18.49 -23.88 -24.37
CA GLY A 533 -18.58 -24.58 -23.08
C GLY A 533 -19.39 -23.83 -22.03
N TRP A 534 -19.06 -24.03 -20.75
CA TRP A 534 -19.82 -23.49 -19.61
C TRP A 534 -19.58 -21.98 -19.43
N CYS A 535 -20.59 -21.17 -19.75
CA CYS A 535 -20.47 -19.71 -19.78
C CYS A 535 -20.83 -19.01 -18.46
N LYS A 536 -21.42 -19.75 -17.50
CA LYS A 536 -21.64 -19.28 -16.11
C LYS A 536 -22.54 -18.04 -16.02
N LYS A 537 -23.40 -17.85 -17.01
CA LYS A 537 -24.24 -16.67 -17.20
C LYS A 537 -25.32 -16.52 -16.13
N LYS A 538 -25.85 -17.63 -15.62
CA LYS A 538 -27.01 -17.61 -14.72
C LYS A 538 -26.64 -17.15 -13.32
N LEU A 539 -25.52 -17.63 -12.78
CA LEU A 539 -25.03 -17.27 -11.46
C LEU A 539 -24.00 -16.14 -11.50
N GLY A 540 -23.27 -16.01 -12.60
CA GLY A 540 -22.15 -15.09 -12.78
C GLY A 540 -20.82 -15.77 -12.48
N ALA A 541 -19.86 -15.65 -13.40
CA ALA A 541 -18.51 -16.20 -13.23
C ALA A 541 -17.81 -15.63 -11.98
N ASN A 542 -18.07 -14.36 -11.65
CA ASN A 542 -17.58 -13.72 -10.43
C ASN A 542 -18.17 -14.32 -9.14
N ALA A 543 -19.44 -14.73 -9.13
CA ALA A 543 -20.03 -15.42 -7.99
C ALA A 543 -19.41 -16.81 -7.78
N ILE A 544 -19.30 -17.60 -8.85
CA ILE A 544 -18.75 -18.96 -8.80
C ILE A 544 -17.27 -18.92 -8.40
N LEU A 545 -16.48 -18.04 -9.03
CA LEU A 545 -15.06 -17.95 -8.74
C LEU A 545 -14.82 -17.56 -7.28
N GLY A 546 -15.53 -16.57 -6.74
CA GLY A 546 -15.35 -16.14 -5.35
C GLY A 546 -15.53 -17.29 -4.37
N VAL A 547 -16.53 -18.14 -4.60
CA VAL A 547 -16.74 -19.36 -3.81
C VAL A 547 -15.65 -20.40 -4.07
N SER A 548 -15.27 -20.63 -5.33
CA SER A 548 -14.20 -21.58 -5.71
C SER A 548 -12.85 -21.25 -5.04
N LEU A 549 -12.46 -19.98 -5.01
CA LEU A 549 -11.21 -19.51 -4.38
C LEU A 549 -11.22 -19.73 -2.86
N VAL A 550 -12.33 -19.40 -2.20
CA VAL A 550 -12.42 -19.51 -0.75
C VAL A 550 -12.52 -20.97 -0.28
N LEU A 551 -13.17 -21.84 -1.08
CA LEU A 551 -13.13 -23.29 -0.89
C LEU A 551 -11.70 -23.82 -0.96
N CYS A 552 -10.91 -23.34 -1.92
CA CYS A 552 -9.51 -23.77 -2.05
C CYS A 552 -8.68 -23.38 -0.81
N ARG A 553 -8.88 -22.17 -0.26
CA ARG A 553 -8.27 -21.73 1.01
C ARG A 553 -8.70 -22.60 2.19
N GLY A 554 -10.00 -22.88 2.32
CA GLY A 554 -10.51 -23.76 3.37
C GLY A 554 -10.00 -25.19 3.25
N GLY A 555 -9.86 -25.70 2.02
CA GLY A 555 -9.27 -27.00 1.72
C GLY A 555 -7.79 -27.10 2.12
N ALA A 556 -7.00 -26.06 1.83
CA ALA A 556 -5.60 -25.98 2.26
C ALA A 556 -5.47 -26.04 3.79
N ALA A 557 -6.31 -25.27 4.50
CA ALA A 557 -6.35 -25.28 5.95
C ALA A 557 -6.81 -26.63 6.54
N ALA A 558 -7.81 -27.28 5.93
CA ALA A 558 -8.25 -28.63 6.29
C ALA A 558 -7.14 -29.67 6.11
N LYS A 559 -6.28 -29.50 5.11
CA LYS A 559 -5.07 -30.32 4.90
C LYS A 559 -3.85 -29.86 5.70
N LYS A 560 -3.96 -28.77 6.47
CA LYS A 560 -2.89 -28.16 7.28
C LYS A 560 -1.62 -27.86 6.47
N GLN A 561 -1.81 -27.31 5.27
CA GLN A 561 -0.72 -26.95 4.38
C GLN A 561 -0.92 -25.53 3.82
N PRO A 562 0.16 -24.86 3.38
CA PRO A 562 0.03 -23.59 2.70
C PRO A 562 -0.75 -23.73 1.39
N LEU A 563 -1.38 -22.64 0.95
CA LEU A 563 -2.28 -22.64 -0.20
C LEU A 563 -1.57 -23.10 -1.48
N TRP A 564 -0.35 -22.61 -1.75
CA TRP A 564 0.44 -23.04 -2.91
C TRP A 564 0.68 -24.56 -2.95
N GLN A 565 0.90 -25.22 -1.80
CA GLN A 565 1.10 -26.67 -1.73
C GLN A 565 -0.22 -27.41 -1.99
N TYR A 566 -1.33 -26.92 -1.45
CA TYR A 566 -2.64 -27.52 -1.73
C TYR A 566 -3.03 -27.41 -3.21
N ILE A 567 -2.73 -26.28 -3.85
CA ILE A 567 -2.92 -26.12 -5.30
C ILE A 567 -2.03 -27.10 -6.07
N ALA A 568 -0.78 -27.29 -5.64
CA ALA A 568 0.11 -28.28 -6.25
C ALA A 568 -0.46 -29.70 -6.15
N ASP A 569 -0.98 -30.08 -4.98
CA ASP A 569 -1.62 -31.38 -4.77
C ASP A 569 -2.85 -31.55 -5.66
N LEU A 570 -3.71 -30.53 -5.76
CA LEU A 570 -4.87 -30.54 -6.64
C LEU A 570 -4.46 -30.75 -8.10
N ALA A 571 -3.42 -30.06 -8.56
CA ALA A 571 -2.92 -30.17 -9.93
C ALA A 571 -2.07 -31.42 -10.20
N GLY A 572 -1.75 -32.22 -9.18
CA GLY A 572 -0.81 -33.34 -9.31
C GLY A 572 0.61 -32.88 -9.65
N ASN A 573 1.02 -31.71 -9.16
CA ASN A 573 2.33 -31.12 -9.41
C ASN A 573 3.36 -31.52 -8.32
N PRO A 574 4.40 -32.30 -8.64
CA PRO A 574 5.39 -32.73 -7.67
C PRO A 574 6.49 -31.69 -7.40
N THR A 575 6.63 -30.66 -8.23
CA THR A 575 7.78 -29.74 -8.20
C THR A 575 7.40 -28.25 -8.22
N PRO A 576 6.66 -27.74 -7.21
CA PRO A 576 6.40 -26.31 -7.03
C PRO A 576 7.66 -25.45 -7.20
N CYS A 577 7.57 -24.33 -7.92
CA CYS A 577 8.68 -23.40 -8.15
C CYS A 577 8.21 -21.95 -8.18
N LEU A 578 9.12 -21.02 -7.89
CA LEU A 578 8.84 -19.59 -8.00
C LEU A 578 8.91 -19.12 -9.46
N PRO A 579 7.94 -18.31 -9.91
CA PRO A 579 7.88 -17.81 -11.28
C PRO A 579 8.82 -16.63 -11.53
N VAL A 580 9.24 -16.43 -12.78
CA VAL A 580 9.79 -15.16 -13.26
C VAL A 580 8.68 -14.09 -13.28
N PRO A 581 8.86 -12.93 -12.63
CA PRO A 581 7.89 -11.84 -12.74
C PRO A 581 8.05 -11.09 -14.07
N SER A 582 6.94 -10.94 -14.80
CA SER A 582 6.79 -10.07 -15.95
C SER A 582 6.21 -8.73 -15.49
N PHE A 583 7.09 -7.74 -15.24
CA PHE A 583 6.65 -6.44 -14.75
C PHE A 583 6.20 -5.55 -15.90
N ASN A 584 4.92 -5.18 -15.95
CA ASN A 584 4.41 -4.16 -16.86
C ASN A 584 4.96 -2.77 -16.43
N ILE A 585 5.78 -2.13 -17.27
CA ILE A 585 6.47 -0.88 -16.92
C ILE A 585 6.15 0.31 -17.83
N ILE A 586 5.62 0.07 -19.04
CA ILE A 586 5.07 1.11 -19.93
C ILE A 586 3.72 0.63 -20.46
N ASN A 587 2.71 1.49 -20.34
CA ASN A 587 1.35 1.24 -20.80
C ASN A 587 1.05 2.04 -22.09
N GLY A 588 0.33 1.40 -23.00
CA GLY A 588 -0.30 1.97 -24.18
C GLY A 588 -1.72 1.42 -24.33
N GLY A 589 -2.16 1.22 -25.57
CA GLY A 589 -3.47 0.65 -25.90
C GLY A 589 -4.62 1.34 -25.17
N SER A 590 -5.60 0.56 -24.74
CA SER A 590 -6.76 1.00 -23.96
C SER A 590 -6.42 1.31 -22.49
N HIS A 591 -5.20 0.99 -22.02
CA HIS A 591 -4.71 1.26 -20.67
C HIS A 591 -4.07 2.65 -20.49
N ALA A 592 -3.93 3.44 -21.55
CA ALA A 592 -3.30 4.76 -21.50
C ALA A 592 -3.82 5.73 -22.57
N GLY A 593 -3.95 7.01 -22.21
CA GLY A 593 -4.35 8.09 -23.13
C GLY A 593 -3.24 8.60 -24.07
N ASN A 594 -2.12 7.90 -24.19
CA ASN A 594 -1.05 8.22 -25.15
C ASN A 594 -1.39 7.68 -26.56
N LYS A 595 -0.52 7.87 -27.56
CA LYS A 595 -0.72 7.34 -28.92
C LYS A 595 -0.33 5.87 -29.10
N LEU A 596 0.40 5.29 -28.15
CA LEU A 596 0.96 3.94 -28.26
C LEU A 596 -0.16 2.91 -28.47
N ALA A 597 -0.18 2.19 -29.60
CA ALA A 597 -1.22 1.19 -29.88
C ALA A 597 -1.07 -0.07 -29.02
N MET A 598 0.15 -0.56 -28.86
CA MET A 598 0.44 -1.76 -28.07
C MET A 598 0.17 -1.51 -26.59
N GLN A 599 -0.47 -2.46 -25.92
CA GLN A 599 -1.01 -2.25 -24.58
C GLN A 599 0.04 -2.21 -23.49
N GLU A 600 1.04 -3.10 -23.53
CA GLU A 600 2.01 -3.22 -22.45
C GLU A 600 3.41 -3.59 -22.94
N PHE A 601 4.41 -3.00 -22.27
CA PHE A 601 5.80 -3.41 -22.40
C PHE A 601 6.33 -3.82 -21.03
N MET A 602 6.87 -5.04 -20.99
CA MET A 602 7.25 -5.72 -19.77
C MET A 602 8.75 -6.01 -19.71
N ILE A 603 9.28 -6.09 -18.49
CA ILE A 603 10.62 -6.63 -18.21
C ILE A 603 10.53 -7.93 -17.43
N LEU A 604 11.40 -8.88 -17.78
CA LEU A 604 11.49 -10.21 -17.20
C LEU A 604 12.91 -10.45 -16.68
N PRO A 605 13.17 -10.44 -15.36
CA PRO A 605 14.49 -10.71 -14.79
C PRO A 605 14.86 -12.21 -14.82
N VAL A 606 14.96 -12.81 -16.01
CA VAL A 606 15.25 -14.25 -16.17
C VAL A 606 16.63 -14.65 -15.66
N GLY A 607 17.59 -13.71 -15.65
CA GLY A 607 18.97 -13.96 -15.19
C GLY A 607 19.15 -13.85 -13.67
N ALA A 608 18.09 -13.53 -12.93
CA ALA A 608 18.13 -13.54 -11.46
C ALA A 608 18.27 -14.98 -10.93
N THR A 609 18.88 -15.13 -9.75
CA THR A 609 19.08 -16.42 -9.09
C THR A 609 17.98 -16.78 -8.09
N SER A 610 17.14 -15.80 -7.74
CA SER A 610 16.05 -15.92 -6.78
C SER A 610 14.92 -14.95 -7.14
N PHE A 611 13.72 -15.18 -6.61
CA PHE A 611 12.61 -14.26 -6.77
C PHE A 611 12.88 -12.92 -6.06
N THR A 612 13.53 -12.95 -4.88
CA THR A 612 14.00 -11.74 -4.18
C THR A 612 14.93 -10.89 -5.06
N GLU A 613 15.88 -11.51 -5.75
CA GLU A 613 16.75 -10.81 -6.69
C GLU A 613 15.98 -10.28 -7.91
N ALA A 614 15.05 -11.06 -8.46
CA ALA A 614 14.20 -10.62 -9.56
C ALA A 614 13.36 -9.38 -9.19
N MET A 615 12.79 -9.34 -7.98
CA MET A 615 12.08 -8.18 -7.44
C MET A 615 12.97 -6.95 -7.30
N LYS A 616 14.21 -7.12 -6.82
CA LYS A 616 15.19 -6.04 -6.74
C LYS A 616 15.48 -5.48 -8.14
N ILE A 617 15.79 -6.34 -9.10
CA ILE A 617 16.08 -5.94 -10.49
C ILE A 617 14.91 -5.17 -11.09
N GLY A 618 13.70 -5.74 -11.00
CA GLY A 618 12.48 -5.10 -11.52
C GLY A 618 12.22 -3.72 -10.91
N SER A 619 12.36 -3.59 -9.59
CA SER A 619 12.19 -2.32 -8.88
C SER A 619 13.24 -1.28 -9.28
N GLU A 620 14.51 -1.66 -9.38
CA GLU A 620 15.60 -0.75 -9.76
C GLU A 620 15.48 -0.30 -11.23
N VAL A 621 15.11 -1.20 -12.15
CA VAL A 621 14.83 -0.84 -13.55
C VAL A 621 13.63 0.10 -13.63
N TYR A 622 12.52 -0.21 -12.95
CA TYR A 622 11.33 0.64 -12.92
C TYR A 622 11.61 2.06 -12.40
N HIS A 623 12.40 2.19 -11.33
CA HIS A 623 12.79 3.50 -10.80
C HIS A 623 13.78 4.26 -11.68
N ASN A 624 14.66 3.57 -12.41
CA ASN A 624 15.49 4.22 -13.42
C ASN A 624 14.67 4.65 -14.62
N LEU A 625 13.72 3.84 -15.08
CA LEU A 625 12.77 4.21 -16.13
C LEU A 625 11.98 5.46 -15.75
N LYS A 626 11.51 5.57 -14.51
CA LYS A 626 10.86 6.78 -13.99
C LYS A 626 11.74 8.03 -14.17
N LYS A 627 13.05 7.92 -13.90
CA LYS A 627 13.99 9.04 -14.07
C LYS A 627 14.21 9.38 -15.53
N VAL A 628 14.36 8.37 -16.40
CA VAL A 628 14.52 8.54 -17.85
C VAL A 628 13.29 9.25 -18.43
N ILE A 629 12.09 8.75 -18.12
CA ILE A 629 10.82 9.36 -18.54
C ILE A 629 10.69 10.79 -18.01
N LYS A 630 10.98 11.01 -16.73
CA LYS A 630 10.93 12.37 -16.15
C LYS A 630 11.88 13.33 -16.86
N GLY A 631 13.07 12.87 -17.22
CA GLY A 631 14.06 13.66 -17.92
C GLY A 631 13.64 14.03 -19.35
N ARG A 632 12.95 13.12 -20.04
CA ARG A 632 12.59 13.30 -21.47
C ARG A 632 11.21 13.94 -21.68
N TYR A 633 10.21 13.59 -20.87
CA TYR A 633 8.81 14.00 -21.05
C TYR A 633 8.24 14.81 -19.88
N GLY A 634 9.02 15.06 -18.83
CA GLY A 634 8.60 15.84 -17.67
C GLY A 634 7.94 15.01 -16.55
N LEU A 635 7.53 15.69 -15.48
CA LEU A 635 7.03 15.04 -14.25
C LEU A 635 5.71 14.29 -14.48
N ASP A 636 4.79 14.87 -15.24
CA ASP A 636 3.44 14.35 -15.41
C ASP A 636 3.43 13.01 -16.15
N ALA A 637 4.38 12.81 -17.07
CA ALA A 637 4.61 11.53 -17.75
C ALA A 637 5.03 10.39 -16.81
N THR A 638 5.31 10.67 -15.53
CA THR A 638 5.60 9.66 -14.51
C THR A 638 4.39 9.24 -13.68
N ALA A 639 3.18 9.72 -14.04
CA ALA A 639 1.94 9.12 -13.61
C ALA A 639 1.83 7.68 -14.13
N VAL A 640 1.05 6.87 -13.43
CA VAL A 640 0.94 5.43 -13.69
C VAL A 640 -0.49 5.09 -14.11
N GLY A 641 -0.63 4.11 -15.01
CA GLY A 641 -1.93 3.56 -15.39
C GLY A 641 -2.47 2.55 -14.36
N ASP A 642 -3.51 1.82 -14.75
CA ASP A 642 -4.24 0.86 -13.91
C ASP A 642 -3.32 -0.21 -13.28
N GLU A 643 -2.26 -0.59 -13.99
CA GLU A 643 -1.33 -1.65 -13.60
C GLU A 643 0.01 -1.16 -13.06
N GLY A 644 0.14 0.15 -12.87
CA GLY A 644 1.33 0.78 -12.28
C GLY A 644 2.44 1.09 -13.28
N GLY A 645 2.34 0.68 -14.55
CA GLY A 645 3.25 1.08 -15.62
C GLY A 645 3.09 2.57 -15.98
N PHE A 646 4.14 3.19 -16.52
CA PHE A 646 4.11 4.60 -16.92
C PHE A 646 3.37 4.77 -18.25
N ALA A 647 2.73 5.93 -18.45
CA ALA A 647 2.04 6.27 -19.70
C ALA A 647 2.63 7.53 -20.37
N PRO A 648 3.93 7.55 -20.73
CA PRO A 648 4.50 8.69 -21.43
C PRO A 648 3.88 8.86 -22.82
N ASN A 649 3.90 10.09 -23.33
CA ASN A 649 3.39 10.42 -24.66
C ASN A 649 4.39 10.00 -25.77
N ILE A 650 4.59 8.69 -25.89
CA ILE A 650 5.45 8.05 -26.89
C ILE A 650 4.82 8.23 -28.28
N GLN A 651 5.66 8.54 -29.27
CA GLN A 651 5.21 8.78 -30.65
C GLN A 651 5.32 7.54 -31.54
N SER A 652 6.12 6.53 -31.15
CA SER A 652 6.23 5.26 -31.89
C SER A 652 6.46 4.06 -30.97
N ASN A 653 5.94 2.89 -31.33
CA ASN A 653 6.12 1.65 -30.55
C ASN A 653 7.61 1.33 -30.28
N GLY A 654 8.50 1.63 -31.23
CA GLY A 654 9.95 1.40 -31.08
C GLY A 654 10.64 2.29 -30.04
N GLU A 655 10.08 3.46 -29.72
CA GLU A 655 10.60 4.38 -28.70
C GLU A 655 10.33 3.87 -27.28
N ALA A 656 9.26 3.10 -27.07
CA ALA A 656 9.00 2.42 -25.79
C ALA A 656 10.15 1.46 -25.45
N ILE A 657 10.60 0.68 -26.44
CA ILE A 657 11.75 -0.23 -26.30
C ILE A 657 13.03 0.54 -25.96
N ASP A 658 13.29 1.66 -26.64
CA ASP A 658 14.49 2.48 -26.39
C ASP A 658 14.53 3.02 -24.95
N LEU A 659 13.40 3.50 -24.42
CA LEU A 659 13.29 3.96 -23.03
C LEU A 659 13.58 2.84 -22.03
N ILE A 660 13.10 1.63 -22.31
CA ILE A 660 13.30 0.47 -21.45
C ILE A 660 14.76 0.02 -21.49
N GLU A 661 15.38 -0.05 -22.67
CA GLU A 661 16.81 -0.37 -22.82
C GLU A 661 17.70 0.66 -22.11
N ASP A 662 17.40 1.96 -22.25
CA ASP A 662 18.07 3.03 -21.51
C ASP A 662 17.96 2.81 -19.98
N ALA A 663 16.78 2.41 -19.50
CA ALA A 663 16.54 2.16 -18.08
C ALA A 663 17.26 0.90 -17.56
N ILE A 664 17.23 -0.20 -18.33
CA ILE A 664 17.94 -1.45 -18.01
C ILE A 664 19.45 -1.19 -17.93
N LYS A 665 19.99 -0.46 -18.91
CA LYS A 665 21.40 -0.08 -18.94
C LYS A 665 21.77 0.83 -17.76
N ALA A 666 20.94 1.81 -17.45
CA ALA A 666 21.15 2.70 -16.30
C ALA A 666 21.10 1.96 -14.96
N ALA A 667 20.30 0.88 -14.86
CA ALA A 667 20.23 0.03 -13.69
C ALA A 667 21.37 -1.01 -13.60
N GLY A 668 22.08 -1.27 -14.71
CA GLY A 668 23.21 -2.21 -14.74
C GLY A 668 22.82 -3.68 -14.96
N TYR A 669 21.63 -3.96 -15.51
CA TYR A 669 21.08 -5.32 -15.63
C TYR A 669 20.91 -5.84 -17.06
N THR A 670 21.63 -5.30 -18.05
CA THR A 670 21.50 -5.64 -19.48
C THR A 670 21.50 -7.13 -19.79
N ASN A 671 22.32 -7.93 -19.11
CA ASN A 671 22.40 -9.37 -19.37
C ASN A 671 21.36 -10.20 -18.60
N GLN A 672 20.71 -9.62 -17.58
CA GLN A 672 19.82 -10.33 -16.66
C GLN A 672 18.33 -10.13 -16.98
N VAL A 673 18.00 -9.07 -17.71
CA VAL A 673 16.62 -8.71 -18.06
C VAL A 673 16.32 -9.10 -19.50
N ARG A 674 15.09 -9.58 -19.73
CA ARG A 674 14.49 -9.75 -21.05
C ARG A 674 13.25 -8.89 -21.21
N LEU A 675 12.81 -8.70 -22.45
CA LEU A 675 11.60 -7.94 -22.76
C LEU A 675 10.44 -8.86 -23.10
N GLY A 676 9.26 -8.46 -22.66
CA GLY A 676 7.97 -9.01 -23.08
C GLY A 676 7.05 -7.89 -23.55
N MET A 677 6.04 -8.21 -24.34
CA MET A 677 5.00 -7.26 -24.71
C MET A 677 3.65 -7.95 -24.73
N ASP A 678 2.62 -7.20 -24.35
CA ASP A 678 1.23 -7.50 -24.65
C ASP A 678 0.75 -6.47 -25.65
N VAL A 679 0.39 -6.96 -26.83
CA VAL A 679 -0.05 -6.11 -27.92
C VAL A 679 -1.54 -5.80 -27.81
N ALA A 680 -2.36 -6.74 -27.34
CA ALA A 680 -3.82 -6.67 -27.35
C ALA A 680 -4.39 -6.25 -28.73
N ALA A 681 -3.97 -6.95 -29.78
CA ALA A 681 -4.23 -6.53 -31.17
C ALA A 681 -5.72 -6.46 -31.54
N SER A 682 -6.59 -7.19 -30.84
CA SER A 682 -8.05 -7.10 -31.01
C SER A 682 -8.59 -5.68 -30.77
N GLU A 683 -7.97 -4.90 -29.86
CA GLU A 683 -8.42 -3.53 -29.53
C GLU A 683 -8.27 -2.55 -30.71
N PHE A 684 -7.40 -2.87 -31.66
CA PHE A 684 -7.13 -2.02 -32.82
C PHE A 684 -7.27 -2.75 -34.16
N TYR A 685 -7.92 -3.90 -34.16
CA TYR A 685 -8.35 -4.58 -35.37
C TYR A 685 -9.54 -3.85 -36.00
N THR A 686 -9.51 -3.61 -37.31
CA THR A 686 -10.55 -2.84 -38.01
C THR A 686 -11.80 -3.65 -38.34
N GLY A 687 -11.84 -4.92 -37.92
CA GLY A 687 -12.98 -5.83 -38.08
C GLY A 687 -12.97 -6.59 -39.41
N ALA A 688 -13.85 -7.58 -39.53
CA ALA A 688 -13.85 -8.55 -40.64
C ALA A 688 -14.05 -7.95 -42.05
N THR A 689 -14.59 -6.74 -42.17
CA THR A 689 -14.82 -6.10 -43.49
C THR A 689 -13.58 -5.46 -44.09
N ASP A 690 -12.64 -5.00 -43.25
CA ASP A 690 -11.40 -4.36 -43.67
C ASP A 690 -10.17 -5.24 -43.35
N ALA A 691 -10.24 -6.03 -42.29
CA ALA A 691 -9.28 -7.04 -41.86
C ALA A 691 -7.83 -6.52 -41.74
N ARG A 692 -7.67 -5.32 -41.18
CA ARG A 692 -6.39 -4.66 -40.93
C ARG A 692 -6.25 -4.24 -39.47
N TYR A 693 -5.08 -3.73 -39.10
CA TYR A 693 -4.74 -3.29 -37.75
C TYR A 693 -4.36 -1.81 -37.76
N ASN A 694 -5.04 -1.00 -36.96
CA ASN A 694 -4.86 0.46 -36.89
C ASN A 694 -3.90 0.85 -35.75
N LEU A 695 -2.63 1.11 -36.08
CA LEU A 695 -1.63 1.47 -35.07
C LEU A 695 -1.79 2.89 -34.47
N ASP A 696 -2.76 3.67 -34.95
CA ASP A 696 -3.15 4.98 -34.40
C ASP A 696 -4.65 5.00 -34.04
N PHE A 697 -5.23 3.87 -33.60
CA PHE A 697 -6.68 3.73 -33.36
C PHE A 697 -7.30 4.72 -32.35
N LYS A 698 -6.48 5.30 -31.48
CA LYS A 698 -6.90 6.34 -30.52
C LYS A 698 -7.08 7.71 -31.18
N ASN A 699 -6.66 7.87 -32.43
CA ASN A 699 -6.91 9.04 -33.25
C ASN A 699 -8.15 8.80 -34.14
N GLU A 700 -9.21 9.59 -33.91
CA GLU A 700 -10.44 9.52 -34.71
C GLU A 700 -10.20 9.71 -36.22
N ASN A 701 -9.10 10.40 -36.58
CA ASN A 701 -8.70 10.66 -37.96
C ASN A 701 -7.41 9.91 -38.33
N ALA A 702 -7.23 8.68 -37.82
CA ALA A 702 -6.08 7.84 -38.13
C ALA A 702 -5.88 7.74 -39.66
N PRO A 703 -4.69 8.10 -40.19
CA PRO A 703 -4.46 8.07 -41.62
C PRO A 703 -4.42 6.63 -42.13
N GLU A 704 -4.77 6.45 -43.40
CA GLU A 704 -4.88 5.13 -44.03
C GLU A 704 -3.57 4.33 -44.01
N SER A 705 -2.43 5.02 -43.94
CA SER A 705 -1.10 4.42 -43.80
C SER A 705 -0.85 3.72 -42.46
N GLU A 706 -1.59 4.09 -41.41
CA GLU A 706 -1.47 3.47 -40.07
C GLU A 706 -2.35 2.21 -39.94
N LYS A 707 -3.21 1.94 -40.93
CA LYS A 707 -4.00 0.70 -41.04
C LYS A 707 -3.24 -0.31 -41.87
N ILE A 708 -2.52 -1.20 -41.20
CA ILE A 708 -1.62 -2.16 -41.83
C ILE A 708 -2.21 -3.57 -41.86
N SER A 709 -1.80 -4.40 -42.82
CA SER A 709 -2.23 -5.81 -42.86
C SER A 709 -1.55 -6.63 -41.76
N ALA A 710 -2.06 -7.84 -41.50
CA ALA A 710 -1.45 -8.78 -40.57
C ALA A 710 0.01 -9.10 -40.94
N GLU A 711 0.33 -9.24 -42.24
CA GLU A 711 1.69 -9.48 -42.71
C GLU A 711 2.63 -8.31 -42.36
N LYS A 712 2.14 -7.07 -42.49
CA LYS A 712 2.91 -5.89 -42.11
C LYS A 712 3.08 -5.76 -40.60
N LEU A 713 2.07 -6.14 -39.83
CA LEU A 713 2.18 -6.18 -38.38
C LEU A 713 3.19 -7.26 -37.92
N LEU A 714 3.23 -8.41 -38.59
CA LEU A 714 4.27 -9.42 -38.38
C LEU A 714 5.68 -8.86 -38.64
N GLU A 715 5.87 -8.15 -39.75
CA GLU A 715 7.15 -7.48 -40.06
C GLU A 715 7.56 -6.47 -38.96
N VAL A 716 6.60 -5.77 -38.35
CA VAL A 716 6.86 -4.86 -37.21
C VAL A 716 7.40 -5.64 -36.01
N TYR A 717 6.78 -6.78 -35.65
CA TYR A 717 7.27 -7.63 -34.56
C TYR A 717 8.66 -8.18 -34.82
N GLU A 718 8.92 -8.66 -36.05
CA GLU A 718 10.26 -9.10 -36.46
C GLU A 718 11.28 -7.98 -36.34
N GLY A 719 10.91 -6.76 -36.72
CA GLY A 719 11.74 -5.56 -36.55
C GLY A 719 12.10 -5.30 -35.08
N PHE A 720 11.14 -5.45 -34.16
CA PHE A 720 11.40 -5.30 -32.73
C PHE A 720 12.27 -6.41 -32.16
N ILE A 721 12.02 -7.67 -32.56
CA ILE A 721 12.85 -8.81 -32.16
C ILE A 721 14.29 -8.60 -32.64
N ALA A 722 14.48 -8.22 -33.90
CA ALA A 722 15.80 -7.95 -34.48
C ALA A 722 16.50 -6.78 -33.78
N LYS A 723 15.79 -5.69 -33.49
CA LYS A 723 16.31 -4.52 -32.77
C LYS A 723 16.88 -4.90 -31.40
N CYS A 724 16.24 -5.83 -30.69
CA CYS A 724 16.64 -6.24 -29.33
C CYS A 724 17.59 -7.44 -29.30
N ALA A 725 17.94 -8.03 -30.45
CA ALA A 725 18.64 -9.33 -30.52
C ALA A 725 20.02 -9.33 -29.84
N GLY A 726 20.72 -8.19 -29.85
CA GLY A 726 22.05 -8.01 -29.24
C GLY A 726 22.05 -7.41 -27.82
N SER A 727 20.87 -7.18 -27.24
CA SER A 727 20.70 -6.53 -25.93
C SER A 727 19.75 -7.33 -25.05
N SER A 728 18.66 -6.71 -24.56
CA SER A 728 17.73 -7.34 -23.64
C SER A 728 16.87 -8.43 -24.30
N ARG A 729 16.81 -8.56 -25.63
CA ARG A 729 16.00 -9.57 -26.37
C ARG A 729 14.50 -9.60 -26.00
N ILE A 730 13.63 -9.54 -27.01
CA ILE A 730 12.21 -9.86 -26.81
C ILE A 730 12.08 -11.38 -26.74
N VAL A 731 11.53 -11.88 -25.63
CA VAL A 731 11.37 -13.32 -25.37
C VAL A 731 9.90 -13.75 -25.26
N SER A 732 8.97 -12.79 -25.20
CA SER A 732 7.54 -13.07 -25.12
C SER A 732 6.70 -11.99 -25.83
N ILE A 733 5.71 -12.40 -26.61
CA ILE A 733 4.71 -11.56 -27.26
C ILE A 733 3.33 -12.16 -26.97
N GLU A 734 2.46 -11.38 -26.36
CA GLU A 734 1.07 -11.70 -26.02
C GLU A 734 0.13 -10.98 -27.00
N ASP A 735 -0.90 -11.69 -27.44
CA ASP A 735 -1.95 -11.25 -28.37
C ASP A 735 -1.46 -10.42 -29.59
N PRO A 736 -0.54 -10.97 -30.41
CA PRO A 736 -0.01 -10.28 -31.59
C PRO A 736 -1.05 -10.02 -32.69
N PHE A 737 -2.18 -10.72 -32.68
CA PHE A 737 -3.23 -10.59 -33.68
C PHE A 737 -4.60 -10.70 -33.02
N ASP A 738 -5.64 -10.34 -33.77
CA ASP A 738 -7.01 -10.45 -33.31
C ASP A 738 -7.33 -11.89 -32.85
N GLN A 739 -8.20 -12.01 -31.85
CA GLN A 739 -8.63 -13.27 -31.23
C GLN A 739 -9.18 -14.31 -32.22
N ASP A 740 -9.63 -13.91 -33.42
CA ASP A 740 -10.10 -14.84 -34.46
C ASP A 740 -9.25 -14.86 -35.75
N ASP A 741 -8.13 -14.14 -35.79
CA ASP A 741 -7.17 -14.18 -36.91
C ASP A 741 -6.21 -15.38 -36.81
N TRP A 742 -6.78 -16.59 -36.76
CA TRP A 742 -6.07 -17.85 -36.57
C TRP A 742 -4.91 -18.06 -37.56
N GLU A 743 -5.07 -17.59 -38.80
CA GLU A 743 -4.04 -17.72 -39.83
C GLU A 743 -2.76 -16.95 -39.46
N SER A 744 -2.92 -15.70 -38.99
CA SER A 744 -1.78 -14.87 -38.59
C SER A 744 -1.10 -15.37 -37.32
N TRP A 745 -1.89 -15.90 -36.37
CA TRP A 745 -1.37 -16.60 -35.18
C TRP A 745 -0.49 -17.81 -35.54
N MET A 746 -0.94 -18.66 -36.46
CA MET A 746 -0.14 -19.79 -36.95
C MET A 746 1.16 -19.31 -37.63
N LYS A 747 1.07 -18.28 -38.47
CA LYS A 747 2.24 -17.72 -39.18
C LYS A 747 3.31 -17.17 -38.24
N ILE A 748 2.94 -16.40 -37.21
CA ILE A 748 3.95 -15.88 -36.26
C ILE A 748 4.56 -16.99 -35.41
N THR A 749 3.75 -17.96 -34.98
CA THR A 749 4.23 -19.10 -34.19
C THR A 749 5.19 -19.97 -35.00
N GLU A 750 4.91 -20.20 -36.28
CA GLU A 750 5.83 -20.88 -37.20
C GLU A 750 7.15 -20.09 -37.37
N LYS A 751 7.04 -18.76 -37.56
CA LYS A 751 8.19 -17.92 -37.93
C LYS A 751 9.15 -17.64 -36.78
N VAL A 752 8.63 -17.33 -35.58
CA VAL A 752 9.46 -16.92 -34.43
C VAL A 752 9.21 -17.73 -33.15
N GLY A 753 8.19 -18.60 -33.11
CA GLY A 753 7.76 -19.30 -31.90
C GLY A 753 8.80 -20.24 -31.28
N LYS A 754 9.84 -20.62 -32.02
CA LYS A 754 10.97 -21.38 -31.47
C LYS A 754 11.77 -20.56 -30.45
N ASP A 755 12.04 -19.30 -30.76
CA ASP A 755 12.89 -18.43 -29.96
C ASP A 755 12.09 -17.50 -29.04
N VAL A 756 10.87 -17.14 -29.45
CA VAL A 756 9.98 -16.21 -28.75
C VAL A 756 8.73 -16.96 -28.27
N GLN A 757 8.33 -16.72 -27.04
CA GLN A 757 7.06 -17.18 -26.50
C GLN A 757 5.91 -16.39 -27.15
N ILE A 758 4.92 -17.08 -27.71
CA ILE A 758 3.69 -16.50 -28.25
C ILE A 758 2.57 -16.88 -27.30
N VAL A 759 2.05 -15.89 -26.58
CA VAL A 759 1.06 -16.08 -25.52
C VAL A 759 -0.33 -15.80 -26.08
N GLY A 760 -1.24 -16.76 -25.94
CA GLY A 760 -2.65 -16.55 -26.21
C GLY A 760 -3.40 -16.13 -24.94
N ASP A 761 -3.92 -14.91 -24.94
CA ASP A 761 -4.83 -14.38 -23.91
C ASP A 761 -6.25 -14.30 -24.45
N ASP A 762 -6.62 -13.29 -25.24
CA ASP A 762 -7.94 -13.18 -25.88
C ASP A 762 -8.18 -14.34 -26.87
N LEU A 763 -7.10 -14.88 -27.46
CA LEU A 763 -7.17 -16.10 -28.27
C LEU A 763 -7.65 -17.30 -27.44
N THR A 764 -7.29 -17.43 -26.17
CA THR A 764 -7.60 -18.66 -25.41
C THR A 764 -8.66 -18.46 -24.35
N VAL A 765 -8.79 -17.25 -23.81
CA VAL A 765 -9.66 -16.83 -22.70
C VAL A 765 -9.67 -17.83 -21.54
N THR A 766 -8.55 -18.51 -21.30
CA THR A 766 -8.44 -19.62 -20.33
C THR A 766 -9.48 -20.74 -20.56
N ASN A 767 -10.14 -20.80 -21.71
CA ASN A 767 -11.19 -21.76 -22.03
C ASN A 767 -10.60 -23.06 -22.61
N PRO A 768 -10.82 -24.23 -21.99
CA PRO A 768 -10.27 -25.50 -22.46
C PRO A 768 -10.58 -25.85 -23.92
N THR A 769 -11.75 -25.47 -24.45
CA THR A 769 -12.15 -25.70 -25.85
C THR A 769 -11.30 -24.86 -26.81
N ARG A 770 -11.12 -23.56 -26.50
CA ARG A 770 -10.27 -22.64 -27.27
C ARG A 770 -8.80 -23.03 -27.18
N VAL A 771 -8.32 -23.36 -25.98
CA VAL A 771 -6.95 -23.87 -25.74
C VAL A 771 -6.70 -25.12 -26.59
N LYS A 772 -7.63 -26.08 -26.58
CA LYS A 772 -7.52 -27.28 -27.41
C LYS A 772 -7.41 -26.95 -28.91
N LYS A 773 -8.29 -26.08 -29.42
CA LYS A 773 -8.24 -25.63 -30.82
C LYS A 773 -6.90 -24.96 -31.15
N ALA A 774 -6.39 -24.11 -30.27
CA ALA A 774 -5.12 -23.41 -30.47
C ALA A 774 -3.91 -24.34 -30.43
N ILE A 775 -3.94 -25.39 -29.60
CA ILE A 775 -2.96 -26.48 -29.62
C ILE A 775 -3.00 -27.23 -30.95
N GLU A 776 -4.19 -27.64 -31.40
CA GLU A 776 -4.38 -28.39 -32.65
C GLU A 776 -3.91 -27.61 -33.88
N GLN A 777 -4.17 -26.30 -33.91
CA GLN A 777 -3.74 -25.41 -34.98
C GLN A 777 -2.28 -24.94 -34.84
N LYS A 778 -1.63 -25.17 -33.70
CA LYS A 778 -0.31 -24.59 -33.37
C LYS A 778 -0.31 -23.06 -33.47
N ALA A 779 -1.40 -22.45 -33.01
CA ALA A 779 -1.60 -21.00 -33.11
C ALA A 779 -0.71 -20.20 -32.15
N CYS A 780 -0.38 -20.76 -30.98
CA CYS A 780 0.54 -20.16 -30.02
C CYS A 780 1.32 -21.26 -29.26
N ASN A 781 2.16 -20.89 -28.30
CA ASN A 781 2.98 -21.83 -27.53
C ASN A 781 3.01 -21.52 -26.02
N ALA A 782 2.14 -20.62 -25.57
CA ALA A 782 1.94 -20.31 -24.17
C ALA A 782 0.50 -19.88 -23.89
N LEU A 783 0.04 -20.22 -22.69
CA LEU A 783 -1.27 -19.86 -22.17
C LEU A 783 -1.13 -18.71 -21.17
N LEU A 784 -1.89 -17.61 -21.36
CA LEU A 784 -2.13 -16.67 -20.27
C LEU A 784 -3.26 -17.22 -19.39
N LEU A 785 -2.97 -17.51 -18.13
CA LEU A 785 -3.92 -18.06 -17.17
C LEU A 785 -4.56 -16.93 -16.36
N LYS A 786 -5.81 -16.61 -16.66
CA LYS A 786 -6.66 -15.70 -15.87
C LYS A 786 -7.84 -16.47 -15.30
N VAL A 787 -7.79 -16.77 -14.00
CA VAL A 787 -8.78 -17.62 -13.32
C VAL A 787 -10.23 -17.13 -13.45
N ASN A 788 -10.44 -15.81 -13.57
CA ASN A 788 -11.77 -15.24 -13.72
C ASN A 788 -12.33 -15.32 -15.15
N GLN A 789 -11.48 -15.50 -16.17
CA GLN A 789 -11.95 -15.75 -17.54
C GLN A 789 -12.62 -17.12 -17.68
N ILE A 790 -12.23 -18.10 -16.86
CA ILE A 790 -12.85 -19.43 -16.85
C ILE A 790 -13.83 -19.62 -15.69
N GLY A 791 -13.58 -19.01 -14.52
CA GLY A 791 -14.56 -18.90 -13.43
C GLY A 791 -14.48 -19.97 -12.33
N SER A 792 -13.56 -20.94 -12.40
CA SER A 792 -13.29 -21.89 -11.30
C SER A 792 -11.83 -22.35 -11.26
N ILE A 793 -11.36 -22.81 -10.10
CA ILE A 793 -10.02 -23.37 -9.94
C ILE A 793 -9.86 -24.70 -10.66
N THR A 794 -10.88 -25.54 -10.64
CA THR A 794 -10.85 -26.84 -11.33
C THR A 794 -10.66 -26.67 -12.83
N GLU A 795 -11.46 -25.83 -13.49
CA GLU A 795 -11.30 -25.59 -14.94
C GLU A 795 -9.98 -24.86 -15.27
N SER A 796 -9.49 -24.00 -14.37
CA SER A 796 -8.17 -23.37 -14.50
C SER A 796 -7.04 -24.41 -14.51
N ILE A 797 -7.08 -25.39 -13.60
CA ILE A 797 -6.11 -26.49 -13.55
C ILE A 797 -6.23 -27.38 -14.80
N GLU A 798 -7.45 -27.65 -15.28
CA GLU A 798 -7.67 -28.42 -16.51
C GLU A 798 -7.04 -27.74 -17.73
N ALA A 799 -7.24 -26.43 -17.90
CA ALA A 799 -6.63 -25.64 -18.99
C ALA A 799 -5.09 -25.67 -18.92
N VAL A 800 -4.51 -25.45 -17.74
CA VAL A 800 -3.05 -25.49 -17.52
C VAL A 800 -2.49 -26.87 -17.78
N THR A 801 -3.18 -27.92 -17.33
CA THR A 801 -2.76 -29.31 -17.54
C THR A 801 -2.73 -29.65 -19.03
N MET A 802 -3.75 -29.22 -19.78
CA MET A 802 -3.82 -29.41 -21.22
C MET A 802 -2.67 -28.70 -21.94
N ALA A 803 -2.44 -27.43 -21.60
CA ALA A 803 -1.35 -26.63 -22.18
C ALA A 803 0.04 -27.24 -21.87
N LYS A 804 0.32 -27.60 -20.61
CA LYS A 804 1.59 -28.23 -20.23
C LYS A 804 1.81 -29.57 -20.93
N LYS A 805 0.77 -30.40 -21.11
CA LYS A 805 0.87 -31.66 -21.88
C LYS A 805 1.23 -31.42 -23.34
N ALA A 806 0.77 -30.31 -23.91
CA ALA A 806 1.13 -29.87 -25.26
C ALA A 806 2.51 -29.19 -25.36
N GLY A 807 3.26 -29.07 -24.25
CA GLY A 807 4.56 -28.42 -24.22
C GLY A 807 4.50 -26.89 -24.10
N TRP A 808 3.34 -26.32 -23.81
CA TRP A 808 3.16 -24.87 -23.73
C TRP A 808 3.61 -24.29 -22.39
N ALA A 809 4.23 -23.11 -22.45
CA ALA A 809 4.52 -22.34 -21.25
C ALA A 809 3.24 -21.77 -20.63
N ILE A 810 3.25 -21.46 -19.34
CA ILE A 810 2.08 -20.96 -18.62
C ILE A 810 2.45 -19.62 -17.98
N MET A 811 1.69 -18.57 -18.26
CA MET A 811 1.85 -17.29 -17.57
C MET A 811 0.63 -17.04 -16.71
N ALA A 812 0.78 -17.16 -15.38
CA ALA A 812 -0.26 -16.74 -14.46
C ALA A 812 -0.44 -15.22 -14.58
N SER A 813 -1.68 -14.75 -14.60
CA SER A 813 -1.96 -13.33 -14.87
C SER A 813 -2.98 -12.74 -13.90
N HIS A 814 -2.76 -11.46 -13.60
CA HIS A 814 -3.73 -10.57 -12.95
C HIS A 814 -4.85 -10.13 -13.91
N ARG A 815 -5.69 -9.19 -13.45
CA ARG A 815 -6.53 -8.34 -14.32
C ARG A 815 -6.29 -6.86 -14.05
N SER A 816 -6.71 -5.99 -14.95
CA SER A 816 -6.59 -4.53 -14.80
C SER A 816 -7.31 -4.02 -13.53
N GLY A 817 -8.47 -4.58 -13.16
CA GLY A 817 -9.13 -4.33 -11.87
C GLY A 817 -8.81 -5.41 -10.83
N GLU A 818 -7.68 -5.30 -10.15
CA GLU A 818 -7.28 -6.25 -9.11
C GLU A 818 -7.77 -5.85 -7.71
N THR A 819 -7.61 -6.75 -6.75
CA THR A 819 -7.90 -6.56 -5.33
C THR A 819 -6.62 -6.76 -4.50
N GLU A 820 -6.71 -6.61 -3.18
CA GLU A 820 -5.64 -6.97 -2.24
C GLU A 820 -5.41 -8.50 -2.14
N ASP A 821 -6.31 -9.31 -2.71
CA ASP A 821 -6.23 -10.76 -2.67
C ASP A 821 -4.94 -11.26 -3.33
N THR A 822 -4.24 -12.21 -2.72
CA THR A 822 -2.93 -12.70 -3.20
C THR A 822 -2.99 -14.05 -3.90
N PHE A 823 -4.19 -14.60 -4.17
CA PHE A 823 -4.39 -15.97 -4.62
C PHE A 823 -3.53 -16.38 -5.82
N ILE A 824 -3.40 -15.51 -6.83
CA ILE A 824 -2.66 -15.86 -8.06
C ILE A 824 -1.14 -16.03 -7.82
N ALA A 825 -0.59 -15.51 -6.72
CA ALA A 825 0.80 -15.78 -6.32
C ALA A 825 0.96 -17.26 -5.91
N ASP A 826 0.12 -17.73 -5.00
CA ASP A 826 0.08 -19.14 -4.59
C ASP A 826 -0.28 -20.06 -5.75
N LEU A 827 -1.18 -19.63 -6.64
CA LEU A 827 -1.53 -20.36 -7.87
C LEU A 827 -0.34 -20.52 -8.81
N ALA A 828 0.41 -19.45 -9.08
CA ALA A 828 1.57 -19.50 -9.97
C ALA A 828 2.65 -20.47 -9.47
N VAL A 829 2.84 -20.53 -8.14
CA VAL A 829 3.78 -21.46 -7.50
C VAL A 829 3.25 -22.89 -7.51
N GLY A 830 2.01 -23.08 -7.04
CA GLY A 830 1.38 -24.39 -6.96
C GLY A 830 1.26 -25.06 -8.32
N LEU A 831 0.99 -24.28 -9.37
CA LEU A 831 0.98 -24.74 -10.75
C LEU A 831 2.34 -24.67 -11.45
N SER A 832 3.42 -24.27 -10.76
CA SER A 832 4.74 -24.09 -11.39
C SER A 832 4.64 -23.49 -12.77
N ALA A 833 3.93 -22.35 -12.85
CA ALA A 833 3.64 -21.69 -14.10
C ALA A 833 4.95 -21.32 -14.81
N GLY A 834 6.00 -21.03 -14.02
CA GLY A 834 7.31 -20.62 -14.50
C GLY A 834 7.41 -19.10 -14.64
N GLN A 835 6.28 -18.42 -14.82
CA GLN A 835 6.20 -16.98 -15.01
C GLN A 835 4.85 -16.43 -14.53
N ILE A 836 4.85 -15.16 -14.11
CA ILE A 836 3.67 -14.45 -13.62
C ILE A 836 3.69 -12.99 -14.07
N LYS A 837 2.60 -12.51 -14.67
CA LYS A 837 2.36 -11.11 -15.01
C LYS A 837 1.34 -10.55 -14.01
N THR A 838 1.81 -9.75 -13.06
CA THR A 838 0.91 -9.15 -12.06
C THR A 838 1.16 -7.65 -11.85
N GLY A 839 1.52 -6.95 -12.94
CA GLY A 839 1.66 -5.49 -13.02
C GLY A 839 3.07 -4.97 -12.67
N ALA A 840 3.21 -3.66 -12.58
CA ALA A 840 4.46 -3.01 -12.19
C ALA A 840 4.84 -3.33 -10.73
N PRO A 841 6.09 -3.11 -10.31
CA PRO A 841 6.46 -3.01 -8.89
C PRO A 841 5.96 -1.68 -8.28
N CYS A 842 4.68 -1.36 -8.51
CA CYS A 842 3.96 -0.17 -8.09
C CYS A 842 2.47 -0.51 -7.92
N ARG A 843 1.78 0.21 -7.02
CA ARG A 843 0.40 -0.03 -6.59
C ARG A 843 0.21 -1.34 -5.80
N SER A 844 -0.53 -1.28 -4.70
CA SER A 844 -0.52 -2.33 -3.68
C SER A 844 -1.24 -3.61 -4.09
N GLU A 845 -2.25 -3.52 -4.95
CA GLU A 845 -2.94 -4.68 -5.53
C GLU A 845 -1.99 -5.54 -6.39
N ARG A 846 -0.91 -4.95 -6.92
CA ARG A 846 0.16 -5.62 -7.66
C ARG A 846 1.21 -6.16 -6.70
N LEU A 847 1.72 -5.26 -5.84
CA LEU A 847 2.73 -5.58 -4.85
C LEU A 847 2.25 -6.63 -3.83
N ALA A 848 0.94 -6.78 -3.59
CA ALA A 848 0.41 -7.81 -2.72
C ALA A 848 0.83 -9.21 -3.20
N LYS A 849 0.73 -9.48 -4.51
CA LYS A 849 1.12 -10.77 -5.12
C LYS A 849 2.63 -10.95 -5.10
N TYR A 850 3.38 -9.93 -5.49
CA TYR A 850 4.84 -9.98 -5.44
C TYR A 850 5.38 -10.18 -4.02
N ASN A 851 4.81 -9.49 -3.02
CA ASN A 851 5.16 -9.67 -1.63
C ASN A 851 4.74 -11.05 -1.11
N GLN A 852 3.65 -11.63 -1.62
CA GLN A 852 3.29 -13.00 -1.29
C GLN A 852 4.31 -13.99 -1.85
N LEU A 853 4.79 -13.80 -3.08
CA LEU A 853 5.87 -14.62 -3.65
C LEU A 853 7.18 -14.53 -2.86
N LEU A 854 7.52 -13.35 -2.31
CA LEU A 854 8.66 -13.20 -1.38
C LEU A 854 8.47 -14.03 -0.09
N ARG A 855 7.24 -14.06 0.46
CA ARG A 855 6.94 -14.89 1.64
C ARG A 855 6.99 -16.37 1.31
N ILE A 856 6.47 -16.78 0.15
CA ILE A 856 6.53 -18.17 -0.30
C ILE A 856 8.00 -18.59 -0.53
N GLU A 857 8.85 -17.70 -1.08
CA GLU A 857 10.29 -17.94 -1.18
C GLU A 857 10.93 -18.20 0.18
N GLU A 858 10.59 -17.38 1.18
CA GLU A 858 11.05 -17.55 2.56
C GLU A 858 10.57 -18.88 3.16
N GLU A 859 9.31 -19.27 2.91
CA GLU A 859 8.74 -20.56 3.33
C GLU A 859 9.48 -21.77 2.73
N PHE A 860 9.85 -21.71 1.45
CA PHE A 860 10.67 -22.75 0.82
C PHE A 860 12.09 -22.80 1.40
N GLY A 861 12.64 -21.67 1.82
CA GLY A 861 14.00 -21.53 2.32
C GLY A 861 15.02 -22.05 1.30
N ALA A 862 15.92 -22.94 1.72
CA ALA A 862 16.95 -23.50 0.85
C ALA A 862 16.42 -24.38 -0.29
N ASN A 863 15.14 -24.78 -0.26
CA ASN A 863 14.49 -25.56 -1.33
C ASN A 863 13.86 -24.66 -2.40
N ALA A 864 13.92 -23.33 -2.24
CA ALA A 864 13.33 -22.41 -3.19
C ALA A 864 14.02 -22.56 -4.55
N ARG A 865 13.22 -22.84 -5.58
CA ARG A 865 13.68 -22.87 -6.97
C ARG A 865 13.01 -21.75 -7.73
N TYR A 866 13.83 -20.82 -8.24
CA TYR A 866 13.40 -19.81 -9.19
C TYR A 866 13.47 -20.34 -10.62
N ALA A 867 12.45 -20.09 -11.43
CA ALA A 867 12.38 -20.60 -12.81
C ALA A 867 13.48 -20.03 -13.72
N GLY A 868 13.84 -18.75 -13.57
CA GLY A 868 14.92 -18.11 -14.31
C GLY A 868 14.82 -18.30 -15.84
N GLU A 869 15.93 -18.68 -16.48
CA GLU A 869 15.96 -18.97 -17.93
C GLU A 869 15.07 -20.17 -18.34
N ASP A 870 14.66 -21.02 -17.40
CA ASP A 870 13.80 -22.17 -17.65
C ASP A 870 12.29 -21.84 -17.60
N PHE A 871 11.90 -20.55 -17.54
CA PHE A 871 10.50 -20.11 -17.37
C PHE A 871 9.48 -20.64 -18.40
N ARG A 872 9.96 -21.18 -19.54
CA ARG A 872 9.15 -21.82 -20.60
C ARG A 872 9.25 -23.35 -20.61
N ASP A 873 10.24 -23.93 -19.94
CA ASP A 873 10.57 -25.35 -20.05
C ASP A 873 9.70 -26.19 -19.11
N VAL A 874 8.57 -26.65 -19.63
CA VAL A 874 7.62 -27.46 -18.85
C VAL A 874 8.19 -28.79 -18.36
N GLU A 875 9.21 -29.35 -19.01
CA GLU A 875 9.86 -30.58 -18.54
C GLU A 875 10.62 -30.32 -17.26
N LYS A 876 11.39 -29.22 -17.26
CA LYS A 876 12.15 -28.80 -16.09
C LYS A 876 11.27 -28.29 -14.96
N LEU A 877 10.16 -27.60 -15.27
CA LEU A 877 9.25 -27.03 -14.28
C LEU A 877 8.26 -28.06 -13.71
N GLY A 878 8.12 -29.22 -14.34
CA GLY A 878 7.27 -30.33 -13.90
C GLY A 878 6.09 -30.56 -14.84
N LYS A 879 6.03 -31.78 -15.41
CA LYS A 879 4.88 -32.30 -16.13
C LYS A 879 3.90 -32.98 -15.20
N TYR A 880 2.62 -32.67 -15.36
CA TYR A 880 1.57 -33.30 -14.55
C TYR A 880 1.26 -34.68 -15.12
N SER A 881 1.31 -35.70 -14.26
CA SER A 881 1.11 -37.08 -14.66
C SER A 881 -0.32 -37.33 -15.16
N THR A 882 -1.33 -36.69 -14.55
CA THR A 882 -2.75 -36.77 -14.93
C THR A 882 -3.56 -35.75 -14.13
N PHE A 883 -4.52 -35.07 -14.78
CA PHE A 883 -5.72 -34.51 -14.16
C PHE A 883 -6.91 -35.18 -14.84
#